data_AF-A0A974U328-F1
#
_entry.id   AF-A0A974U328-F1
#
_cell.length_a   1.000
_cell.length_b   1.000
_cell.length_c   1.000
_cell.angle_alpha   90.00
_cell.angle_beta   90.00
_cell.angle_gamma   90.00
#
_symmetry.space_group_name_H-M   'P 1'
#
loop_
_entity.id
_entity.type
_entity.pdbx_description
1 polymer ?
#
loop_
_entity_poly.entity_id
_entity_poly.type
_entity_poly.pdbx_seq_one_letter_code
_entity_poly.pdbx_strand_id
1 'polypeptide(L)'
;MKKITFSLFIFLLVSQVTVYAQEQSKSIGSNASSKVFEPTPATLESINQTGFARCLTVENEAILKQKYPERLSSDEFEAWLAPKVEQVKANRATNRTVYNIPVVIHIIHDGDALGTGENITDAQAISQITVMNEDYRKLTGTRGGANTTGAAVDTEINFCLANTDVNGAATTGVVRHVIAPYSNNVANDITTQPDWETTADVESMKTATQWDPTKYLNMWVIRPGGLPLNQGGLSGLLGYAQFPSNSGLNGAPAGGAASTDGVVAGYNAMGTKDLDDGTFILNNSYEYGRTMTHEVGHWLGLRHIWGDGPESGSCGYDDYCDDTPNAEQPNYNCGSVTSCGSADQYQNYMDYSYDTCMDTFTQDQMDRIQTVMTNSPRRMELNSSTACSTSPTIYFESSPSGDLDEGSDCDYIDYTISFALTDGGSANSTVSLIASGTATENEDFELLNNSVTFASGATTASNSITLRIHQDSFVETDETLELSINLSTTGDAEATASTKSITIINDDTAASASGSAVIFEDGFESYTDFDFAPIGDWTMLDVDGNSTFGSNSATWTNTGYTGTFMVFNPSQTTPSLAGTIWDPHTGSKGYYCFDATNNPNGTALNDDYIFTPQMQNFGANGELKLWAKSLTDQYGLERFKVGVSTTDTNPASFTYFTASYAEAPIDWTEYTYDLSAYQGEDIYITIYVESSDAFTFMLDDISVTADVTTVIQETINTATADQLNITGPGEAFAFDATSKNLMLSIDNFGGFAYECTNVNVSRDVATVGAASTMYSANTDPSSFVSAKTFDITTTIQNTADASTLSFYFTEAELAGWESETGNSRTSLYVKKEGTNEVVPVTVTAFGADLELTASFTTGLEGTYVFGVQTALSTTNALTLDTGVSIYPNPSSSALNIKTSDNNLPDTYVIYNMLGQVMSNKTISNNSDLSINTSALSNGMYFIKISKEGNTVSLPFVKK
;
A
#
# COMPACT_ATOMS: atom_id res chain seq x y z
N MET A 1 -52.73 52.66 35.39
CA MET A 1 -53.89 53.42 35.92
C MET A 1 -55.13 53.15 35.05
N LYS A 2 -56.21 53.93 35.15
CA LYS A 2 -57.57 53.63 34.63
C LYS A 2 -57.71 53.48 33.11
N LYS A 3 -58.75 52.72 32.73
CA LYS A 3 -59.48 52.55 31.46
C LYS A 3 -59.60 53.77 30.50
N ILE A 4 -59.65 53.46 29.18
CA ILE A 4 -60.60 53.91 28.12
C ILE A 4 -60.66 52.71 27.10
N THR A 5 -61.73 52.23 26.41
CA THR A 5 -63.19 52.46 26.20
C THR A 5 -63.68 53.21 24.93
N PHE A 6 -64.22 52.45 23.96
CA PHE A 6 -65.12 52.84 22.82
C PHE A 6 -64.47 53.67 21.68
N SER A 7 -64.98 53.71 20.44
CA SER A 7 -66.20 53.16 19.80
C SER A 7 -65.97 52.91 18.28
N LEU A 8 -66.44 51.81 17.68
CA LEU A 8 -67.70 51.69 16.90
C LEU A 8 -67.76 52.42 15.52
N PHE A 9 -67.95 51.65 14.45
CA PHE A 9 -68.84 52.05 13.33
C PHE A 9 -69.57 50.82 12.75
N ILE A 10 -70.73 51.05 12.12
CA ILE A 10 -71.71 50.04 11.66
C ILE A 10 -72.09 50.37 10.21
N PHE A 11 -72.28 49.36 9.34
CA PHE A 11 -73.50 49.29 8.50
C PHE A 11 -73.83 47.88 8.01
N LEU A 12 -75.10 47.70 7.61
CA LEU A 12 -75.78 46.43 7.34
C LEU A 12 -76.19 46.35 5.85
N LEU A 13 -76.19 45.15 5.26
CA LEU A 13 -77.10 44.79 4.15
C LEU A 13 -77.23 43.26 4.05
N VAL A 14 -78.33 42.78 3.45
CA VAL A 14 -78.88 41.42 3.66
C VAL A 14 -79.52 40.90 2.36
N SER A 15 -79.63 39.56 2.26
CA SER A 15 -80.49 38.77 1.34
C SER A 15 -79.96 38.45 -0.07
N GLN A 16 -80.34 37.33 -0.72
CA GLN A 16 -80.75 35.98 -0.26
C GLN A 16 -80.82 35.04 -1.49
N VAL A 17 -80.30 33.80 -1.40
CA VAL A 17 -80.79 32.63 -2.16
C VAL A 17 -80.58 31.36 -1.31
N THR A 18 -81.56 30.45 -1.35
CA THR A 18 -81.49 29.02 -0.90
C THR A 18 -81.81 28.16 -2.14
N VAL A 19 -81.53 26.86 -2.27
CA VAL A 19 -81.15 25.75 -1.36
C VAL A 19 -80.12 24.85 -2.12
N TYR A 20 -79.74 23.59 -1.84
CA TYR A 20 -80.16 22.51 -0.92
C TYR A 20 -78.97 21.55 -0.66
N ALA A 21 -78.80 21.06 0.57
CA ALA A 21 -78.14 19.78 0.88
C ALA A 21 -78.60 19.29 2.26
N GLN A 22 -78.86 17.99 2.41
CA GLN A 22 -79.02 17.33 3.71
C GLN A 22 -77.89 16.32 3.88
N GLU A 23 -77.21 16.36 5.02
CA GLU A 23 -76.49 15.20 5.52
C GLU A 23 -77.11 14.70 6.83
N GLN A 24 -76.97 13.41 7.10
CA GLN A 24 -77.62 12.75 8.21
C GLN A 24 -76.75 12.79 9.46
N SER A 25 -77.28 13.38 10.54
CA SER A 25 -76.67 13.24 11.86
C SER A 25 -76.75 11.77 12.33
N LYS A 26 -75.67 11.01 12.18
CA LYS A 26 -75.45 9.77 12.94
C LYS A 26 -74.82 10.11 14.29
N SER A 27 -75.21 9.35 15.32
CA SER A 27 -74.95 9.69 16.71
C SER A 27 -73.49 9.46 17.13
N ILE A 28 -72.86 10.49 17.71
CA ILE A 28 -71.64 10.33 18.50
C ILE A 28 -71.98 9.49 19.74
N GLY A 29 -71.50 8.24 19.76
CA GLY A 29 -71.58 7.37 20.93
C GLY A 29 -70.46 7.72 21.90
N SER A 30 -70.81 8.32 23.04
CA SER A 30 -69.84 8.68 24.08
C SER A 30 -69.42 7.44 24.89
N ASN A 31 -68.20 6.94 24.67
CA ASN A 31 -67.49 6.11 25.65
C ASN A 31 -66.00 6.45 25.60
N ALA A 32 -65.51 7.16 26.62
CA ALA A 32 -64.10 7.46 26.79
C ALA A 32 -63.39 6.31 27.53
N SER A 33 -63.21 5.20 26.82
CA SER A 33 -62.23 4.17 27.16
C SER A 33 -61.02 4.33 26.26
N SER A 34 -59.81 4.09 26.78
CA SER A 34 -58.60 3.97 25.95
C SER A 34 -58.91 3.05 24.77
N LYS A 35 -58.67 3.50 23.54
CA LYS A 35 -58.48 2.55 22.45
C LYS A 35 -57.19 1.77 22.74
N VAL A 36 -57.21 0.49 22.41
CA VAL A 36 -55.99 -0.31 22.27
C VAL A 36 -55.33 0.10 20.95
N PHE A 37 -54.09 -0.30 20.74
CA PHE A 37 -53.48 -0.26 19.41
C PHE A 37 -54.22 -1.23 18.49
N GLU A 38 -54.79 -0.72 17.40
CA GLU A 38 -55.55 -1.50 16.40
C GLU A 38 -54.85 -1.30 15.04
N PRO A 39 -54.23 -2.34 14.44
CA PRO A 39 -53.66 -2.25 13.10
C PRO A 39 -54.71 -1.91 12.04
N THR A 40 -54.31 -1.22 10.97
CA THR A 40 -55.17 -0.95 9.81
C THR A 40 -55.46 -2.24 9.02
N PRO A 41 -56.54 -2.30 8.22
CA PRO A 41 -56.81 -3.45 7.35
C PRO A 41 -55.66 -3.76 6.39
N ALA A 42 -55.00 -2.73 5.84
CA ALA A 42 -53.82 -2.88 5.00
C ALA A 42 -52.64 -3.54 5.75
N THR A 43 -52.37 -3.13 6.99
CA THR A 43 -51.33 -3.73 7.84
C THR A 43 -51.68 -5.18 8.22
N LEU A 44 -52.96 -5.49 8.50
CA LEU A 44 -53.40 -6.86 8.74
C LEU A 44 -53.25 -7.76 7.51
N GLU A 45 -53.60 -7.25 6.33
CA GLU A 45 -53.50 -8.01 5.08
C GLU A 45 -52.05 -8.15 4.60
N SER A 46 -51.17 -7.17 4.86
CA SER A 46 -49.72 -7.34 4.74
C SER A 46 -49.22 -8.57 5.50
N ILE A 47 -49.61 -8.72 6.77
CA ILE A 47 -49.24 -9.89 7.58
C ILE A 47 -49.82 -11.19 6.99
N ASN A 48 -51.06 -11.16 6.49
CA ASN A 48 -51.69 -12.33 5.87
C ASN A 48 -50.99 -12.77 4.57
N GLN A 49 -50.51 -11.82 3.76
CA GLN A 49 -49.95 -12.06 2.42
C GLN A 49 -48.45 -12.34 2.44
N THR A 50 -47.67 -11.64 3.26
CA THR A 50 -46.20 -11.71 3.26
C THR A 50 -45.61 -12.28 4.55
N GLY A 51 -46.41 -12.39 5.61
CA GLY A 51 -45.95 -12.74 6.96
C GLY A 51 -45.42 -11.56 7.76
N PHE A 52 -45.33 -10.36 7.17
CA PHE A 52 -44.74 -9.17 7.78
C PHE A 52 -45.70 -7.98 7.77
N ALA A 53 -45.59 -7.10 8.75
CA ALA A 53 -46.21 -5.78 8.73
C ALA A 53 -45.26 -4.79 8.03
N ARG A 54 -45.58 -4.40 6.80
CA ARG A 54 -44.67 -3.63 5.94
C ARG A 54 -44.32 -2.25 6.49
N CYS A 55 -45.32 -1.51 6.98
CA CYS A 55 -45.20 -0.18 7.56
C CYS A 55 -46.22 -0.03 8.70
N LEU A 56 -45.95 0.86 9.65
CA LEU A 56 -46.83 1.20 10.78
C LEU A 56 -47.08 2.71 10.95
N THR A 57 -46.76 3.51 9.94
CA THR A 57 -46.74 4.97 10.02
C THR A 57 -48.13 5.58 10.23
N VAL A 58 -49.18 4.97 9.68
CA VAL A 58 -50.57 5.44 9.85
C VAL A 58 -51.05 5.24 11.29
N GLU A 59 -50.77 4.07 11.86
CA GLU A 59 -51.08 3.73 13.26
C GLU A 59 -50.23 4.55 14.24
N ASN A 60 -48.94 4.74 13.95
CA ASN A 60 -48.06 5.61 14.73
C ASN A 60 -48.58 7.05 14.75
N GLU A 61 -48.99 7.60 13.60
CA GLU A 61 -49.60 8.93 13.54
C GLU A 61 -50.92 9.00 14.32
N ALA A 62 -51.72 7.93 14.34
CA ALA A 62 -52.92 7.83 15.16
C ALA A 62 -52.62 7.76 16.66
N ILE A 63 -51.49 7.17 17.09
CA ILE A 63 -50.99 7.25 18.47
C ILE A 63 -50.51 8.67 18.78
N LEU A 64 -49.70 9.27 17.90
CA LEU A 64 -49.13 10.61 18.08
C LEU A 64 -50.22 11.68 18.18
N LYS A 65 -51.30 11.61 17.37
CA LYS A 65 -52.48 12.49 17.47
C LYS A 65 -53.24 12.34 18.79
N GLN A 66 -53.23 11.17 19.43
CA GLN A 66 -53.81 10.97 20.76
C GLN A 66 -52.92 11.52 21.88
N LYS A 67 -51.59 11.40 21.72
CA LYS A 67 -50.56 11.87 22.67
C LYS A 67 -50.33 13.39 22.59
N TYR A 68 -50.52 13.95 21.40
CA TYR A 68 -50.26 15.34 21.02
C TYR A 68 -51.45 15.92 20.23
N PRO A 69 -52.55 16.31 20.91
CA PRO A 69 -53.79 16.76 20.26
C PRO A 69 -53.68 18.06 19.45
N GLU A 70 -52.51 18.71 19.47
CA GLU A 70 -52.16 19.85 18.63
C GLU A 70 -51.58 19.46 17.25
N ARG A 71 -51.34 18.16 16.99
CA ARG A 71 -51.06 17.68 15.62
C ARG A 71 -52.32 17.79 14.76
N LEU A 72 -52.14 18.32 13.54
CA LEU A 72 -53.21 18.49 12.56
C LEU A 72 -53.80 17.13 12.14
N SER A 73 -55.10 17.08 11.85
CA SER A 73 -55.66 15.96 11.07
C SER A 73 -55.03 15.90 9.67
N SER A 74 -55.19 14.77 8.97
CA SER A 74 -54.64 14.60 7.62
C SER A 74 -55.18 15.69 6.68
N ASP A 75 -56.50 15.87 6.64
CA ASP A 75 -57.20 16.91 5.87
C ASP A 75 -56.65 18.33 6.14
N GLU A 76 -56.37 18.68 7.39
CA GLU A 76 -55.82 19.98 7.79
C GLU A 76 -54.35 20.16 7.37
N PHE A 77 -53.56 19.08 7.39
CA PHE A 77 -52.18 19.11 6.91
C PHE A 77 -52.11 19.26 5.39
N GLU A 78 -52.89 18.47 4.65
CA GLU A 78 -52.92 18.52 3.18
C GLU A 78 -53.51 19.85 2.69
N ALA A 79 -54.55 20.38 3.34
CA ALA A 79 -55.08 21.72 3.05
C ALA A 79 -54.06 22.86 3.30
N TRP A 80 -53.07 22.65 4.17
CA TRP A 80 -51.94 23.56 4.34
C TRP A 80 -50.82 23.32 3.32
N LEU A 81 -50.58 22.06 2.92
CA LEU A 81 -49.48 21.68 2.03
C LEU A 81 -49.80 21.99 0.56
N ALA A 82 -51.00 21.64 0.08
CA ALA A 82 -51.44 21.81 -1.31
C ALA A 82 -51.17 23.20 -1.93
N PRO A 83 -51.52 24.35 -1.29
CA PRO A 83 -51.22 25.67 -1.85
C PRO A 83 -49.73 26.03 -1.90
N LYS A 84 -48.84 25.18 -1.35
CA LYS A 84 -47.38 25.29 -1.47
C LYS A 84 -46.82 24.31 -2.51
N VAL A 85 -47.39 23.11 -2.62
CA VAL A 85 -47.09 22.19 -3.74
C VAL A 85 -47.36 22.88 -5.07
N GLU A 86 -48.47 23.62 -5.20
CA GLU A 86 -48.73 24.46 -6.38
C GLU A 86 -47.66 25.55 -6.63
N GLN A 87 -47.01 26.06 -5.58
CA GLN A 87 -45.90 27.01 -5.71
C GLN A 87 -44.60 26.32 -6.13
N VAL A 88 -44.34 25.08 -5.69
CA VAL A 88 -43.19 24.28 -6.14
C VAL A 88 -43.42 23.81 -7.59
N LYS A 89 -44.59 23.23 -7.91
CA LYS A 89 -45.05 22.90 -9.27
C LYS A 89 -44.85 24.08 -10.25
N ALA A 90 -45.20 25.30 -9.85
CA ALA A 90 -45.01 26.51 -10.67
C ALA A 90 -43.55 26.96 -10.81
N ASN A 91 -42.65 26.59 -9.89
CA ASN A 91 -41.23 26.97 -9.86
C ASN A 91 -40.26 25.83 -10.25
N ARG A 92 -40.77 24.65 -10.69
CA ARG A 92 -40.02 23.45 -11.13
C ARG A 92 -38.84 23.73 -12.08
N ALA A 93 -38.81 24.87 -12.77
CA ALA A 93 -37.80 25.26 -13.77
C ALA A 93 -36.85 26.39 -13.32
N THR A 94 -36.98 26.92 -12.10
CA THR A 94 -36.25 28.12 -11.64
C THR A 94 -35.68 28.02 -10.23
N ASN A 95 -36.35 27.32 -9.30
CA ASN A 95 -35.86 27.09 -7.94
C ASN A 95 -35.90 25.58 -7.67
N ARG A 96 -34.77 24.92 -7.87
CA ARG A 96 -34.52 23.52 -7.52
C ARG A 96 -33.40 23.46 -6.49
N THR A 97 -33.52 22.59 -5.48
CA THR A 97 -32.57 22.53 -4.36
C THR A 97 -32.24 21.07 -4.08
N VAL A 98 -30.97 20.71 -4.25
CA VAL A 98 -30.45 19.44 -3.76
C VAL A 98 -30.24 19.57 -2.26
N TYR A 99 -31.02 18.83 -1.48
CA TYR A 99 -30.91 18.80 -0.03
C TYR A 99 -29.90 17.74 0.38
N ASN A 100 -28.83 18.15 1.05
CA ASN A 100 -27.94 17.23 1.76
C ASN A 100 -28.47 17.06 3.19
N ILE A 101 -28.84 15.83 3.55
CA ILE A 101 -29.42 15.49 4.85
C ILE A 101 -28.41 14.68 5.66
N PRO A 102 -27.82 15.24 6.74
CA PRO A 102 -27.02 14.48 7.69
C PRO A 102 -27.85 13.40 8.37
N VAL A 103 -27.35 12.17 8.38
CA VAL A 103 -28.02 10.99 8.93
C VAL A 103 -27.24 10.46 10.12
N VAL A 104 -27.95 10.11 11.18
CA VAL A 104 -27.42 9.25 12.26
C VAL A 104 -28.20 7.95 12.32
N ILE A 105 -27.48 6.82 12.24
CA ILE A 105 -28.02 5.48 12.41
C ILE A 105 -27.78 5.04 13.85
N HIS A 106 -28.85 4.86 14.61
CA HIS A 106 -28.82 4.37 15.98
C HIS A 106 -29.08 2.85 15.99
N ILE A 107 -28.01 2.08 16.15
CA ILE A 107 -28.07 0.63 16.32
C ILE A 107 -28.36 0.34 17.81
N ILE A 108 -29.52 -0.22 18.11
CA ILE A 108 -29.97 -0.49 19.48
C ILE A 108 -29.89 -1.98 19.74
N HIS A 109 -28.92 -2.42 20.54
CA HIS A 109 -28.68 -3.83 20.83
C HIS A 109 -28.55 -4.11 22.33
N ASP A 110 -28.72 -5.37 22.73
CA ASP A 110 -28.68 -5.80 24.14
C ASP A 110 -27.26 -6.09 24.69
N GLY A 111 -26.31 -6.34 23.79
CA GLY A 111 -24.98 -6.87 24.11
C GLY A 111 -24.41 -7.84 23.06
N ASP A 112 -25.20 -8.23 22.05
CA ASP A 112 -24.77 -9.03 20.89
C ASP A 112 -23.44 -8.54 20.25
N ALA A 113 -22.68 -9.47 19.67
CA ALA A 113 -21.42 -9.17 18.99
C ALA A 113 -21.64 -8.47 17.63
N LEU A 114 -20.63 -7.76 17.14
CA LEU A 114 -20.69 -7.07 15.84
C LEU A 114 -20.97 -8.08 14.72
N GLY A 115 -21.95 -7.81 13.86
CA GLY A 115 -22.39 -8.74 12.81
C GLY A 115 -23.25 -9.89 13.32
N THR A 116 -23.78 -9.81 14.54
CA THR A 116 -24.74 -10.78 15.10
C THR A 116 -25.97 -10.07 15.68
N GLY A 117 -27.14 -10.69 15.54
CA GLY A 117 -28.41 -10.09 15.95
C GLY A 117 -28.63 -8.72 15.30
N GLU A 118 -29.19 -7.78 16.05
CA GLU A 118 -29.38 -6.39 15.63
C GLU A 118 -28.14 -5.52 15.71
N ASN A 119 -27.01 -6.03 16.23
CA ASN A 119 -25.73 -5.34 16.23
C ASN A 119 -25.02 -5.44 14.86
N ILE A 120 -25.76 -5.15 13.78
CA ILE A 120 -25.38 -5.25 12.35
C ILE A 120 -24.05 -4.56 12.05
N THR A 121 -23.33 -4.97 11.00
CA THR A 121 -22.02 -4.37 10.66
C THR A 121 -22.14 -2.91 10.20
N ASP A 122 -21.05 -2.13 10.33
CA ASP A 122 -21.02 -0.76 9.78
C ASP A 122 -21.22 -0.79 8.25
N ALA A 123 -20.72 -1.82 7.56
CA ALA A 123 -20.96 -2.05 6.14
C ALA A 123 -22.47 -2.20 5.81
N GLN A 124 -23.21 -3.03 6.58
CA GLN A 124 -24.66 -3.15 6.40
C GLN A 124 -25.38 -1.81 6.60
N ALA A 125 -25.01 -1.05 7.65
CA ALA A 125 -25.58 0.27 7.93
C ALA A 125 -25.25 1.32 6.83
N ILE A 126 -24.02 1.33 6.32
CA ILE A 126 -23.56 2.22 5.23
C ILE A 126 -24.29 1.86 3.92
N SER A 127 -24.47 0.57 3.61
CA SER A 127 -25.16 0.12 2.40
C SER A 127 -26.59 0.68 2.27
N GLN A 128 -27.26 0.92 3.40
CA GLN A 128 -28.58 1.55 3.45
C GLN A 128 -28.57 3.00 2.96
N ILE A 129 -27.51 3.75 3.28
CA ILE A 129 -27.32 5.14 2.84
C ILE A 129 -26.98 5.17 1.34
N THR A 130 -26.19 4.20 0.86
CA THR A 130 -25.93 4.02 -0.58
C THR A 130 -27.23 3.80 -1.34
N VAL A 131 -28.03 2.78 -0.98
CA VAL A 131 -29.27 2.48 -1.73
C VAL A 131 -30.35 3.55 -1.59
N MET A 132 -30.41 4.28 -0.47
CA MET A 132 -31.26 5.48 -0.39
C MET A 132 -30.80 6.58 -1.34
N ASN A 133 -29.49 6.81 -1.49
CA ASN A 133 -29.00 7.73 -2.52
C ASN A 133 -29.32 7.24 -3.94
N GLU A 134 -29.23 5.93 -4.22
CA GLU A 134 -29.67 5.35 -5.49
C GLU A 134 -31.14 5.63 -5.79
N ASP A 135 -32.01 5.34 -4.83
CA ASP A 135 -33.47 5.43 -4.95
C ASP A 135 -33.96 6.88 -5.06
N TYR A 136 -33.44 7.78 -4.21
CA TYR A 136 -33.88 9.18 -4.16
C TYR A 136 -33.23 10.05 -5.25
N ARG A 137 -31.99 9.77 -5.66
CA ARG A 137 -31.31 10.49 -6.75
C ARG A 137 -31.50 9.85 -8.13
N LYS A 138 -32.20 8.70 -8.19
CA LYS A 138 -32.46 7.93 -9.41
C LYS A 138 -31.16 7.61 -10.18
N LEU A 139 -30.17 7.08 -9.47
CA LEU A 139 -28.80 6.94 -10.00
C LEU A 139 -28.75 5.92 -11.16
N THR A 140 -28.38 6.40 -12.35
CA THR A 140 -28.38 5.59 -13.57
C THR A 140 -27.39 4.43 -13.48
N GLY A 141 -27.86 3.22 -13.78
CA GLY A 141 -27.08 1.96 -13.67
C GLY A 141 -27.34 1.18 -12.40
N THR A 142 -28.00 1.78 -11.41
CA THR A 142 -28.40 1.15 -10.14
C THR A 142 -29.87 0.71 -10.17
N ARG A 143 -30.34 0.00 -9.13
CA ARG A 143 -31.76 -0.38 -9.02
C ARG A 143 -32.67 0.84 -8.92
N GLY A 144 -32.29 1.85 -8.13
CA GLY A 144 -33.04 3.11 -8.03
C GLY A 144 -33.08 3.92 -9.34
N GLY A 145 -32.18 3.62 -10.28
CA GLY A 145 -32.18 4.16 -11.63
C GLY A 145 -33.04 3.41 -12.65
N ALA A 146 -33.61 2.25 -12.32
CA ALA A 146 -34.19 1.31 -13.29
C ALA A 146 -35.39 1.87 -14.07
N ASN A 147 -36.24 2.68 -13.43
CA ASN A 147 -37.31 3.45 -14.07
C ASN A 147 -38.25 2.60 -14.96
N THR A 148 -38.62 1.40 -14.51
CA THR A 148 -39.47 0.45 -15.26
C THR A 148 -40.88 0.98 -15.53
N THR A 149 -41.36 1.91 -14.70
CA THR A 149 -42.61 2.66 -14.90
C THR A 149 -42.50 3.72 -16.01
N GLY A 150 -41.29 4.17 -16.33
CA GLY A 150 -41.02 5.34 -17.17
C GLY A 150 -41.29 6.70 -16.47
N ALA A 151 -41.80 6.70 -15.24
CA ALA A 151 -42.25 7.88 -14.51
C ALA A 151 -41.29 8.37 -13.40
N ALA A 152 -40.22 7.63 -13.10
CA ALA A 152 -39.33 7.94 -11.99
C ALA A 152 -38.54 9.25 -12.21
N VAL A 153 -38.29 10.01 -11.15
CA VAL A 153 -37.49 11.26 -11.17
C VAL A 153 -36.37 11.25 -10.12
N ASP A 154 -35.34 12.05 -10.34
CA ASP A 154 -34.44 12.48 -9.25
C ASP A 154 -35.25 13.42 -8.33
N THR A 155 -35.40 13.06 -7.06
CA THR A 155 -36.14 13.85 -6.05
C THR A 155 -35.32 15.01 -5.48
N GLU A 156 -34.02 15.06 -5.80
CA GLU A 156 -33.03 16.01 -5.31
C GLU A 156 -32.80 15.93 -3.79
N ILE A 157 -32.97 14.74 -3.20
CA ILE A 157 -32.58 14.44 -1.81
C ILE A 157 -31.33 13.56 -1.78
N ASN A 158 -30.28 14.02 -1.12
CA ASN A 158 -29.01 13.32 -0.93
C ASN A 158 -28.76 13.08 0.57
N PHE A 159 -28.36 11.87 0.94
CA PHE A 159 -28.09 11.45 2.31
C PHE A 159 -26.59 11.30 2.54
N CYS A 160 -26.13 11.76 3.70
CA CYS A 160 -24.73 11.74 4.10
C CYS A 160 -24.67 11.31 5.58
N LEU A 161 -23.81 10.37 5.94
CA LEU A 161 -23.62 10.03 7.35
C LEU A 161 -23.06 11.23 8.11
N ALA A 162 -23.54 11.42 9.34
CA ALA A 162 -23.10 12.50 10.20
C ALA A 162 -21.62 12.31 10.58
N ASN A 163 -20.79 13.30 10.27
CA ASN A 163 -19.38 13.32 10.66
C ASN A 163 -19.13 14.05 11.99
N THR A 164 -20.13 14.79 12.48
CA THR A 164 -20.07 15.60 13.70
C THR A 164 -21.22 15.24 14.63
N ASP A 165 -20.91 14.93 15.89
CA ASP A 165 -21.89 14.53 16.91
C ASP A 165 -22.62 15.72 17.56
N VAL A 166 -23.57 15.43 18.45
CA VAL A 166 -24.35 16.45 19.19
C VAL A 166 -23.51 17.37 20.10
N ASN A 167 -22.27 16.99 20.42
CA ASN A 167 -21.33 17.76 21.23
C ASN A 167 -20.34 18.57 20.38
N GLY A 168 -20.23 18.30 19.08
CA GLY A 168 -19.25 18.90 18.17
C GLY A 168 -17.95 18.10 18.03
N ALA A 169 -17.95 16.81 18.40
CA ALA A 169 -16.84 15.88 18.19
C ALA A 169 -17.04 15.06 16.90
N ALA A 170 -15.95 14.49 16.36
CA ALA A 170 -16.01 13.63 15.19
C ALA A 170 -16.78 12.32 15.47
N THR A 171 -17.49 11.80 14.47
CA THR A 171 -18.24 10.54 14.53
C THR A 171 -18.34 9.87 13.15
N THR A 172 -18.69 8.58 13.11
CA THR A 172 -18.94 7.82 11.88
C THR A 172 -20.39 7.94 11.38
N GLY A 173 -21.28 8.54 12.18
CA GLY A 173 -22.72 8.58 11.93
C GLY A 173 -23.44 7.28 12.28
N VAL A 174 -22.72 6.20 12.61
CA VAL A 174 -23.28 4.93 13.10
C VAL A 174 -23.02 4.84 14.61
N VAL A 175 -24.08 4.91 15.41
CA VAL A 175 -24.01 5.00 16.88
C VAL A 175 -24.64 3.76 17.49
N ARG A 176 -23.83 2.98 18.21
CA ARG A 176 -24.24 1.72 18.85
C ARG A 176 -24.62 1.99 20.31
N HIS A 177 -25.84 1.64 20.68
CA HIS A 177 -26.39 1.84 22.02
C HIS A 177 -26.69 0.48 22.67
N VAL A 178 -25.95 0.13 23.72
CA VAL A 178 -26.22 -1.06 24.53
C VAL A 178 -27.40 -0.76 25.47
N ILE A 179 -28.62 -1.05 25.00
CA ILE A 179 -29.88 -0.79 25.71
C ILE A 179 -30.75 -2.04 25.62
N ALA A 180 -30.81 -2.78 26.73
CA ALA A 180 -31.80 -3.84 26.88
C ALA A 180 -33.22 -3.26 26.78
N PRO A 181 -34.14 -3.93 26.04
CA PRO A 181 -35.51 -3.45 25.87
C PRO A 181 -36.27 -3.39 27.20
N TYR A 182 -37.17 -2.42 27.29
CA TYR A 182 -38.00 -2.22 28.47
C TYR A 182 -39.32 -3.00 28.34
N SER A 183 -39.80 -3.46 29.50
CA SER A 183 -41.04 -4.23 29.71
C SER A 183 -41.06 -5.68 29.18
N ASN A 184 -41.15 -6.63 30.15
CA ASN A 184 -41.63 -8.01 30.05
C ASN A 184 -41.68 -8.62 28.63
N ASN A 185 -40.74 -9.46 28.19
CA ASN A 185 -40.41 -10.80 28.72
C ASN A 185 -41.60 -11.77 28.66
N VAL A 186 -42.46 -11.66 27.63
CA VAL A 186 -43.42 -12.70 27.28
C VAL A 186 -42.65 -13.89 26.70
N ALA A 187 -42.91 -15.10 27.19
CA ALA A 187 -42.31 -16.30 26.61
C ALA A 187 -42.97 -16.62 25.24
N ASN A 188 -42.43 -16.04 24.15
CA ASN A 188 -42.69 -16.53 22.80
C ASN A 188 -41.87 -17.83 22.56
N ASP A 189 -42.48 -18.83 21.93
CA ASP A 189 -41.95 -20.21 21.86
C ASP A 189 -40.91 -20.38 20.73
N ILE A 190 -40.18 -19.30 20.39
CA ILE A 190 -39.38 -19.19 19.15
C ILE A 190 -37.98 -18.58 19.38
N THR A 191 -37.81 -17.56 20.24
CA THR A 191 -36.49 -16.94 20.49
C THR A 191 -36.28 -16.57 21.95
N THR A 192 -35.18 -17.03 22.56
CA THR A 192 -34.81 -16.70 23.95
C THR A 192 -34.04 -15.37 24.09
N GLN A 193 -34.10 -14.51 23.07
CA GLN A 193 -33.28 -13.31 22.95
C GLN A 193 -34.14 -12.05 23.22
N PRO A 194 -33.65 -11.05 23.99
CA PRO A 194 -34.37 -9.80 24.25
C PRO A 194 -34.82 -9.07 22.98
N ASP A 195 -36.09 -8.68 22.89
CA ASP A 195 -36.66 -7.98 21.75
C ASP A 195 -37.53 -6.77 22.18
N TRP A 196 -37.82 -5.87 21.24
CA TRP A 196 -38.67 -4.70 21.49
C TRP A 196 -40.13 -5.11 21.34
N GLU A 197 -40.80 -5.36 22.47
CA GLU A 197 -42.18 -5.86 22.48
C GLU A 197 -43.24 -4.76 22.21
N THR A 198 -43.03 -3.49 22.58
CA THR A 198 -44.08 -2.45 22.45
C THR A 198 -43.62 -1.11 21.88
N THR A 199 -44.53 -0.39 21.21
CA THR A 199 -44.30 0.98 20.72
C THR A 199 -43.99 1.99 21.84
N ALA A 200 -44.51 1.76 23.06
CA ALA A 200 -44.24 2.66 24.19
C ALA A 200 -42.78 2.57 24.67
N ASP A 201 -42.17 1.38 24.56
CA ASP A 201 -40.78 1.16 24.90
C ASP A 201 -39.85 1.71 23.80
N VAL A 202 -40.18 1.51 22.51
CA VAL A 202 -39.44 2.11 21.39
C VAL A 202 -39.45 3.65 21.45
N GLU A 203 -40.60 4.28 21.72
CA GLU A 203 -40.67 5.74 21.90
C GLU A 203 -39.92 6.25 23.15
N SER A 204 -39.74 5.39 24.16
CA SER A 204 -38.90 5.69 25.34
C SER A 204 -37.41 5.60 24.99
N MET A 205 -37.01 4.61 24.19
CA MET A 205 -35.65 4.47 23.64
C MET A 205 -35.28 5.64 22.72
N LYS A 206 -36.17 6.04 21.80
CA LYS A 206 -35.97 7.22 20.94
C LYS A 206 -35.75 8.49 21.77
N THR A 207 -36.50 8.63 22.87
CA THR A 207 -36.34 9.74 23.82
C THR A 207 -35.02 9.71 24.61
N ALA A 208 -34.35 8.56 24.72
CA ALA A 208 -33.04 8.44 25.37
C ALA A 208 -31.85 8.59 24.40
N THR A 209 -32.06 8.39 23.08
CA THR A 209 -30.99 8.24 22.09
C THR A 209 -30.96 9.32 20.99
N GLN A 210 -32.07 10.03 20.77
CA GLN A 210 -32.22 11.02 19.68
C GLN A 210 -31.12 12.08 19.67
N TRP A 211 -30.63 12.38 18.46
CA TRP A 211 -29.89 13.60 18.12
C TRP A 211 -30.82 14.67 17.54
N ASP A 212 -30.47 15.95 17.71
CA ASP A 212 -31.30 17.10 17.34
C ASP A 212 -31.95 16.98 15.93
N PRO A 213 -33.28 16.77 15.81
CA PRO A 213 -33.91 16.50 14.53
C PRO A 213 -34.02 17.73 13.62
N THR A 214 -33.53 18.91 14.06
CA THR A 214 -33.29 20.06 13.16
C THR A 214 -31.94 20.00 12.44
N LYS A 215 -31.06 19.06 12.85
CA LYS A 215 -29.71 18.87 12.30
C LYS A 215 -29.46 17.49 11.70
N TYR A 216 -30.20 16.47 12.13
CA TYR A 216 -30.02 15.07 11.73
C TYR A 216 -31.35 14.37 11.40
N LEU A 217 -31.38 13.63 10.30
CA LEU A 217 -32.32 12.50 10.17
C LEU A 217 -31.86 11.41 11.15
N ASN A 218 -32.75 11.05 12.08
CA ASN A 218 -32.53 9.95 13.02
C ASN A 218 -33.14 8.67 12.43
N MET A 219 -32.32 7.64 12.26
CA MET A 219 -32.71 6.30 11.82
C MET A 219 -32.43 5.31 12.93
N TRP A 220 -33.44 4.60 13.45
CA TRP A 220 -33.26 3.60 14.50
C TRP A 220 -33.34 2.18 13.94
N VAL A 221 -32.48 1.32 14.46
CA VAL A 221 -32.37 -0.10 14.14
C VAL A 221 -32.64 -0.90 15.40
N ILE A 222 -33.63 -1.80 15.37
CA ILE A 222 -34.06 -2.60 16.52
C ILE A 222 -34.30 -4.07 16.12
N ARG A 223 -34.40 -4.96 17.11
CA ARG A 223 -35.05 -6.28 17.00
C ARG A 223 -36.54 -6.17 17.38
N PRO A 224 -37.51 -6.13 16.44
CA PRO A 224 -38.93 -6.06 16.77
C PRO A 224 -39.46 -7.44 17.18
N GLY A 225 -40.27 -7.54 18.24
CA GLY A 225 -40.65 -8.85 18.75
C GLY A 225 -41.82 -8.89 19.75
N GLY A 226 -41.74 -9.79 20.73
CA GLY A 226 -42.84 -10.12 21.63
C GLY A 226 -43.95 -10.90 20.94
N LEU A 227 -45.18 -10.40 21.05
CA LEU A 227 -46.37 -10.93 20.35
C LEU A 227 -46.43 -10.48 18.87
N PRO A 228 -47.18 -11.19 18.00
CA PRO A 228 -47.56 -10.67 16.69
C PRO A 228 -48.29 -9.34 16.79
N LEU A 229 -48.11 -8.49 15.78
CA LEU A 229 -48.64 -7.12 15.78
C LEU A 229 -50.17 -7.02 16.02
N ASN A 230 -50.93 -7.97 15.47
CA ASN A 230 -52.39 -8.05 15.66
C ASN A 230 -52.84 -8.49 17.08
N GLN A 231 -51.88 -8.75 17.96
CA GLN A 231 -52.07 -9.07 19.39
C GLN A 231 -51.37 -8.04 20.31
N GLY A 232 -50.84 -6.95 19.75
CA GLY A 232 -50.29 -5.81 20.49
C GLY A 232 -48.80 -5.87 20.80
N GLY A 233 -48.05 -6.81 20.21
CA GLY A 233 -46.58 -6.77 20.18
C GLY A 233 -46.04 -6.10 18.91
N LEU A 234 -44.77 -6.30 18.58
CA LEU A 234 -44.12 -5.79 17.36
C LEU A 234 -43.53 -6.90 16.45
N SER A 235 -43.75 -8.18 16.76
CA SER A 235 -43.19 -9.29 15.99
C SER A 235 -43.71 -9.27 14.55
N GLY A 236 -42.77 -9.33 13.59
CA GLY A 236 -43.03 -9.24 12.14
C GLY A 236 -43.05 -7.83 11.55
N LEU A 237 -42.76 -6.78 12.33
CA LEU A 237 -42.64 -5.41 11.83
C LEU A 237 -41.37 -5.22 10.97
N LEU A 238 -41.51 -4.53 9.82
CA LEU A 238 -40.36 -4.07 9.02
C LEU A 238 -39.95 -2.64 9.34
N GLY A 239 -40.89 -1.67 9.38
CA GLY A 239 -40.57 -0.27 9.67
C GLY A 239 -41.74 0.62 10.09
N TYR A 240 -41.40 1.82 10.56
CA TYR A 240 -42.33 2.96 10.70
C TYR A 240 -41.60 4.32 10.76
N ALA A 241 -42.31 5.37 10.38
CA ALA A 241 -41.86 6.77 10.39
C ALA A 241 -42.74 7.66 11.27
N GLN A 242 -42.30 8.90 11.48
CA GLN A 242 -43.16 10.02 11.86
C GLN A 242 -43.36 10.96 10.66
N PHE A 243 -44.62 11.17 10.26
CA PHE A 243 -44.97 12.18 9.25
C PHE A 243 -44.49 13.59 9.65
N PRO A 244 -44.12 14.44 8.67
CA PRO A 244 -43.79 15.84 8.90
C PRO A 244 -44.96 16.61 9.54
N SER A 245 -44.66 17.81 10.01
CA SER A 245 -45.61 18.61 10.79
C SER A 245 -45.66 20.05 10.29
N ASN A 246 -46.49 20.87 10.93
CA ASN A 246 -46.70 22.26 10.57
C ASN A 246 -46.76 23.12 11.83
N SER A 247 -46.38 24.39 11.71
CA SER A 247 -46.72 25.44 12.64
C SER A 247 -47.41 26.59 11.90
N GLY A 248 -48.70 26.79 12.14
CA GLY A 248 -49.50 27.85 11.52
C GLY A 248 -49.15 29.28 11.99
N LEU A 249 -48.12 29.44 12.82
CA LEU A 249 -47.67 30.70 13.42
C LEU A 249 -46.14 30.73 13.48
N ASN A 250 -45.51 31.76 12.89
CA ASN A 250 -44.06 31.95 12.97
C ASN A 250 -43.58 31.94 14.44
N GLY A 251 -42.70 31.00 14.79
CA GLY A 251 -42.12 30.87 16.12
C GLY A 251 -42.97 30.13 17.16
N ALA A 252 -44.11 29.55 16.78
CA ALA A 252 -44.83 28.60 17.65
C ALA A 252 -44.27 27.17 17.45
N PRO A 253 -44.21 26.34 18.51
CA PRO A 253 -43.74 24.96 18.39
C PRO A 253 -44.63 24.14 17.45
N ALA A 254 -44.00 23.28 16.66
CA ALA A 254 -44.69 22.29 15.83
C ALA A 254 -45.35 21.20 16.70
N GLY A 255 -46.42 20.58 16.19
CA GLY A 255 -47.19 19.59 16.96
C GLY A 255 -46.45 18.27 17.17
N GLY A 256 -46.41 17.81 18.43
CA GLY A 256 -45.63 16.64 18.84
C GLY A 256 -44.18 16.93 19.22
N ALA A 257 -43.64 16.12 20.14
CA ALA A 257 -42.29 16.31 20.68
C ALA A 257 -41.19 16.14 19.62
N ALA A 258 -39.97 16.59 19.96
CA ALA A 258 -38.79 16.33 19.14
C ALA A 258 -38.47 14.82 19.12
N SER A 259 -38.47 14.18 20.29
CA SER A 259 -38.02 12.79 20.52
C SER A 259 -38.79 11.69 19.79
N THR A 260 -39.87 12.04 19.11
CA THR A 260 -40.68 11.10 18.32
C THR A 260 -40.34 11.15 16.81
N ASP A 261 -39.54 12.12 16.36
CA ASP A 261 -39.17 12.34 14.95
C ASP A 261 -38.02 11.46 14.45
N GLY A 262 -38.16 10.95 13.23
CA GLY A 262 -37.22 10.06 12.55
C GLY A 262 -37.94 8.83 11.97
N VAL A 263 -37.18 7.78 11.68
CA VAL A 263 -37.65 6.48 11.15
C VAL A 263 -37.07 5.32 11.94
N VAL A 264 -37.77 4.20 12.01
CA VAL A 264 -37.38 2.97 12.73
C VAL A 264 -37.54 1.79 11.78
N ALA A 265 -36.59 0.87 11.75
CA ALA A 265 -36.74 -0.42 11.08
C ALA A 265 -36.26 -1.60 11.93
N GLY A 266 -36.75 -2.79 11.59
CA GLY A 266 -36.12 -4.04 11.99
C GLY A 266 -34.72 -4.15 11.41
N TYR A 267 -33.77 -4.67 12.18
CA TYR A 267 -32.37 -4.81 11.77
C TYR A 267 -32.18 -5.59 10.47
N ASN A 268 -33.01 -6.61 10.23
CA ASN A 268 -33.02 -7.40 9.00
C ASN A 268 -33.77 -6.75 7.83
N ALA A 269 -34.23 -5.51 7.99
CA ALA A 269 -34.86 -4.70 6.95
C ALA A 269 -34.04 -3.43 6.63
N MET A 270 -32.80 -3.35 7.13
CA MET A 270 -31.81 -2.31 6.82
C MET A 270 -30.65 -2.86 5.99
N GLY A 271 -30.26 -2.14 4.95
CA GLY A 271 -29.12 -2.47 4.07
C GLY A 271 -29.55 -3.13 2.76
N THR A 272 -28.61 -3.30 1.83
CA THR A 272 -28.87 -3.93 0.52
C THR A 272 -27.94 -5.10 0.21
N LYS A 273 -28.54 -6.18 -0.28
CA LYS A 273 -27.87 -7.40 -0.74
C LYS A 273 -26.98 -7.21 -1.97
N ASP A 274 -27.16 -6.14 -2.73
CA ASP A 274 -26.25 -5.81 -3.83
C ASP A 274 -24.84 -5.39 -3.33
N LEU A 275 -24.69 -5.14 -2.02
CA LEU A 275 -23.45 -4.72 -1.36
C LEU A 275 -23.08 -5.63 -0.16
N ASP A 276 -23.71 -6.80 -0.04
CA ASP A 276 -23.47 -7.76 1.06
C ASP A 276 -22.07 -8.39 0.94
N ASP A 277 -21.26 -8.20 1.99
CA ASP A 277 -19.91 -8.74 2.14
C ASP A 277 -19.89 -10.16 2.74
N GLY A 278 -21.07 -10.77 2.94
CA GLY A 278 -21.28 -12.04 3.63
C GLY A 278 -21.54 -11.88 5.13
N THR A 279 -21.55 -10.65 5.66
CA THR A 279 -21.88 -10.35 7.07
C THR A 279 -23.29 -9.81 7.26
N PHE A 280 -24.03 -9.46 6.19
CA PHE A 280 -25.29 -8.74 6.35
C PHE A 280 -26.41 -9.70 6.78
N ILE A 281 -27.17 -9.30 7.79
CA ILE A 281 -28.35 -10.06 8.23
C ILE A 281 -29.57 -9.41 7.60
N LEU A 282 -30.12 -10.01 6.54
CA LEU A 282 -31.21 -9.45 5.73
C LEU A 282 -32.45 -10.37 5.68
N ASN A 283 -33.61 -9.78 5.38
CA ASN A 283 -34.88 -10.47 5.16
C ASN A 283 -35.07 -10.80 3.67
N ASN A 284 -35.14 -12.08 3.31
CA ASN A 284 -35.20 -12.57 1.92
C ASN A 284 -36.29 -11.95 1.01
N SER A 285 -37.33 -11.29 1.56
CA SER A 285 -38.37 -10.59 0.80
C SER A 285 -38.16 -9.08 0.70
N TYR A 286 -37.29 -8.53 1.54
CA TYR A 286 -37.08 -7.10 1.78
C TYR A 286 -35.58 -6.80 2.00
N GLU A 287 -34.76 -7.40 1.13
CA GLU A 287 -33.29 -7.50 1.21
C GLU A 287 -32.55 -6.43 0.38
N TYR A 288 -33.22 -5.38 -0.10
CA TYR A 288 -32.58 -4.31 -0.88
C TYR A 288 -32.84 -2.91 -0.31
N GLY A 289 -33.15 -2.81 0.99
CA GLY A 289 -33.21 -1.57 1.76
C GLY A 289 -34.40 -0.64 1.47
N ARG A 290 -35.41 -1.07 0.69
CA ARG A 290 -36.56 -0.21 0.33
C ARG A 290 -37.53 -0.01 1.48
N THR A 291 -37.43 -0.79 2.55
CA THR A 291 -38.08 -0.49 3.83
C THR A 291 -37.73 0.92 4.30
N MET A 292 -36.44 1.29 4.37
CA MET A 292 -36.06 2.63 4.78
C MET A 292 -36.34 3.69 3.72
N THR A 293 -36.27 3.36 2.41
CA THR A 293 -36.73 4.26 1.33
C THR A 293 -38.22 4.62 1.50
N HIS A 294 -39.06 3.64 1.83
CA HIS A 294 -40.50 3.81 2.10
C HIS A 294 -40.75 4.69 3.33
N GLU A 295 -40.14 4.36 4.48
CA GLU A 295 -40.34 5.11 5.73
C GLU A 295 -39.78 6.54 5.66
N VAL A 296 -38.63 6.74 5.01
CA VAL A 296 -38.11 8.10 4.77
C VAL A 296 -39.02 8.87 3.80
N GLY A 297 -39.72 8.19 2.89
CA GLY A 297 -40.76 8.77 2.04
C GLY A 297 -41.90 9.37 2.86
N HIS A 298 -42.38 8.65 3.87
CA HIS A 298 -43.35 9.17 4.84
C HIS A 298 -42.80 10.30 5.71
N TRP A 299 -41.54 10.21 6.16
CA TRP A 299 -40.86 11.25 6.93
C TRP A 299 -40.68 12.56 6.11
N LEU A 300 -40.61 12.45 4.78
CA LEU A 300 -40.66 13.54 3.80
C LEU A 300 -42.09 13.91 3.33
N GLY A 301 -43.13 13.25 3.84
CA GLY A 301 -44.54 13.62 3.63
C GLY A 301 -45.27 12.96 2.45
N LEU A 302 -44.73 11.86 1.90
CA LEU A 302 -45.47 11.01 0.96
C LEU A 302 -46.46 10.10 1.69
N ARG A 303 -47.56 9.74 1.03
CA ARG A 303 -48.54 8.76 1.50
C ARG A 303 -48.39 7.45 0.73
N HIS A 304 -49.05 6.42 1.23
CA HIS A 304 -49.27 5.20 0.47
C HIS A 304 -50.11 5.46 -0.79
N ILE A 305 -49.83 4.76 -1.90
CA ILE A 305 -50.47 5.06 -3.21
C ILE A 305 -51.98 4.76 -3.29
N TRP A 306 -52.55 4.07 -2.30
CA TRP A 306 -54.01 3.85 -2.14
C TRP A 306 -54.67 4.86 -1.19
N GLY A 307 -53.97 5.92 -0.80
CA GLY A 307 -54.51 7.05 -0.03
C GLY A 307 -54.97 6.74 1.39
N ASP A 308 -54.40 5.72 2.04
CA ASP A 308 -54.77 5.27 3.39
C ASP A 308 -56.26 4.86 3.55
N GLY A 309 -56.93 4.48 2.44
CA GLY A 309 -58.35 4.13 2.39
C GLY A 309 -58.75 2.80 3.07
N PRO A 310 -60.07 2.54 3.22
CA PRO A 310 -60.60 1.31 3.81
C PRO A 310 -60.45 0.09 2.89
N GLU A 311 -60.49 -1.12 3.46
CA GLU A 311 -60.33 -2.46 2.81
C GLU A 311 -61.13 -2.70 1.51
N SER A 312 -62.14 -1.88 1.21
CA SER A 312 -62.87 -1.90 -0.06
C SER A 312 -63.35 -0.50 -0.44
N GLY A 313 -63.14 -0.09 -1.69
CA GLY A 313 -63.61 1.19 -2.22
C GLY A 313 -62.68 2.39 -1.99
N SER A 314 -61.35 2.19 -1.86
CA SER A 314 -60.40 3.31 -1.69
C SER A 314 -60.27 4.23 -2.91
N CYS A 315 -60.88 3.92 -4.06
CA CYS A 315 -60.86 4.75 -5.28
C CYS A 315 -61.52 6.16 -5.16
N GLY A 316 -61.78 6.64 -3.94
CA GLY A 316 -62.15 8.02 -3.60
C GLY A 316 -61.25 8.65 -2.52
N TYR A 317 -60.16 7.96 -2.16
CA TYR A 317 -59.03 8.41 -1.36
C TYR A 317 -57.85 8.64 -2.31
N ASP A 318 -56.80 9.32 -1.84
CA ASP A 318 -55.76 9.90 -2.69
C ASP A 318 -54.42 9.98 -1.93
N ASP A 319 -53.29 9.74 -2.60
CA ASP A 319 -51.95 10.01 -2.05
C ASP A 319 -51.53 11.50 -2.22
N TYR A 320 -52.35 12.26 -2.95
CA TYR A 320 -52.23 13.66 -3.33
C TYR A 320 -51.12 13.94 -4.36
N CYS A 321 -50.87 13.00 -5.28
CA CYS A 321 -50.00 13.15 -6.45
C CYS A 321 -50.79 12.84 -7.74
N ASP A 322 -50.95 13.83 -8.65
CA ASP A 322 -51.77 13.66 -9.87
C ASP A 322 -51.17 12.63 -10.88
N ASP A 323 -49.91 12.24 -10.68
CA ASP A 323 -49.14 11.33 -11.54
C ASP A 323 -48.91 9.93 -10.95
N THR A 324 -49.42 9.64 -9.75
CA THR A 324 -49.58 8.25 -9.26
C THR A 324 -50.96 7.72 -9.71
N PRO A 325 -51.03 6.53 -10.34
CA PRO A 325 -52.30 5.88 -10.62
C PRO A 325 -52.96 5.43 -9.31
N ASN A 326 -54.12 6.02 -8.99
CA ASN A 326 -54.90 5.69 -7.79
C ASN A 326 -55.19 4.18 -7.69
N ALA A 327 -54.85 3.58 -6.55
CA ALA A 327 -55.01 2.15 -6.29
C ALA A 327 -56.10 1.87 -5.24
N GLU A 328 -56.85 0.78 -5.38
CA GLU A 328 -57.91 0.43 -4.43
C GLU A 328 -57.36 -0.14 -3.12
N GLN A 329 -56.20 -0.81 -3.14
CA GLN A 329 -55.54 -1.48 -2.02
C GLN A 329 -54.01 -1.54 -2.27
N PRO A 330 -53.18 -1.89 -1.26
CA PRO A 330 -51.76 -2.17 -1.46
C PRO A 330 -51.51 -3.37 -2.39
N ASN A 331 -50.37 -3.36 -3.08
CA ASN A 331 -49.81 -4.55 -3.71
C ASN A 331 -48.78 -5.21 -2.78
N TYR A 332 -48.67 -6.54 -2.84
CA TYR A 332 -47.81 -7.35 -1.95
C TYR A 332 -46.79 -8.21 -2.70
N ASN A 333 -46.68 -8.02 -4.01
CA ASN A 333 -45.80 -8.79 -4.90
C ASN A 333 -45.59 -8.03 -6.23
N CYS A 334 -44.62 -8.49 -7.04
CA CYS A 334 -44.25 -7.86 -8.31
C CYS A 334 -45.21 -8.17 -9.48
N GLY A 335 -46.50 -8.33 -9.20
CA GLY A 335 -47.55 -8.62 -10.18
C GLY A 335 -48.37 -7.37 -10.49
N SER A 336 -48.60 -7.08 -11.76
CA SER A 336 -49.43 -5.94 -12.16
C SER A 336 -50.91 -6.19 -11.84
N VAL A 337 -51.45 -5.39 -10.93
CA VAL A 337 -52.89 -5.27 -10.64
C VAL A 337 -53.47 -4.09 -11.44
N THR A 338 -54.80 -4.01 -11.52
CA THR A 338 -55.52 -2.95 -12.23
C THR A 338 -56.80 -2.65 -11.46
N SER A 339 -56.78 -1.56 -10.70
CA SER A 339 -57.89 -1.06 -9.88
C SER A 339 -58.23 0.39 -10.26
N CYS A 340 -59.35 0.90 -9.74
CA CYS A 340 -59.84 2.29 -9.93
C CYS A 340 -60.00 2.84 -11.36
N GLY A 341 -59.61 2.10 -12.42
CA GLY A 341 -59.62 2.51 -13.82
C GLY A 341 -58.24 2.49 -14.51
N SER A 342 -57.17 2.19 -13.78
CA SER A 342 -55.77 2.24 -14.23
C SER A 342 -54.99 0.99 -13.80
N ALA A 343 -53.75 0.82 -14.28
CA ALA A 343 -52.84 -0.18 -13.74
C ALA A 343 -52.17 0.38 -12.48
N ASP A 344 -52.10 -0.42 -11.42
CA ASP A 344 -51.61 0.00 -10.11
C ASP A 344 -50.07 0.08 -10.12
N GLN A 345 -49.49 1.12 -9.55
CA GLN A 345 -48.05 1.39 -9.63
C GLN A 345 -47.26 0.65 -8.54
N TYR A 346 -47.29 -0.68 -8.57
CA TYR A 346 -46.64 -1.56 -7.59
C TYR A 346 -45.11 -1.37 -7.50
N GLN A 347 -44.48 -0.68 -8.45
CA GLN A 347 -43.06 -0.30 -8.43
C GLN A 347 -42.80 1.04 -7.72
N ASN A 348 -43.83 1.75 -7.27
CA ASN A 348 -43.67 2.94 -6.47
C ASN A 348 -43.12 2.54 -5.09
N TYR A 349 -42.12 3.27 -4.57
CA TYR A 349 -41.58 2.96 -3.24
C TYR A 349 -42.64 3.07 -2.13
N MET A 350 -43.73 3.81 -2.35
CA MET A 350 -44.82 4.00 -1.39
C MET A 350 -45.93 2.91 -1.47
N ASP A 351 -45.72 1.81 -2.19
CA ASP A 351 -46.58 0.61 -2.12
C ASP A 351 -46.01 -0.42 -1.11
N TYR A 352 -46.66 -1.58 -0.94
CA TYR A 352 -46.23 -2.67 -0.04
C TYR A 352 -45.53 -3.85 -0.73
N SER A 353 -45.19 -3.70 -2.01
CA SER A 353 -44.45 -4.66 -2.82
C SER A 353 -43.10 -5.08 -2.23
N TYR A 354 -42.57 -6.20 -2.72
CA TYR A 354 -41.20 -6.62 -2.43
C TYR A 354 -40.16 -5.64 -3.00
N ASP A 355 -39.08 -5.47 -2.25
CA ASP A 355 -37.92 -4.61 -2.57
C ASP A 355 -37.31 -4.87 -3.96
N THR A 356 -37.51 -6.06 -4.52
CA THR A 356 -37.02 -6.49 -5.84
C THR A 356 -37.62 -5.76 -7.04
N CYS A 357 -38.78 -5.09 -6.87
CA CYS A 357 -39.50 -4.46 -7.97
C CYS A 357 -39.93 -3.00 -7.70
N MET A 358 -39.49 -2.41 -6.59
CA MET A 358 -39.64 -0.98 -6.31
C MET A 358 -38.49 -0.20 -6.96
N ASP A 359 -38.82 0.83 -7.75
CA ASP A 359 -37.82 1.65 -8.47
C ASP A 359 -38.25 3.11 -8.76
N THR A 360 -39.41 3.55 -8.24
CA THR A 360 -40.04 4.80 -8.68
C THR A 360 -40.50 5.70 -7.54
N PHE A 361 -40.02 6.96 -7.54
CA PHE A 361 -40.75 8.13 -7.05
C PHE A 361 -41.19 9.01 -8.24
N THR A 362 -42.41 9.54 -8.23
CA THR A 362 -42.96 10.34 -9.34
C THR A 362 -42.65 11.84 -9.22
N GLN A 363 -43.04 12.64 -10.22
CA GLN A 363 -42.74 14.08 -10.26
C GLN A 363 -43.60 14.88 -9.26
N ASP A 364 -44.85 14.51 -9.02
CA ASP A 364 -45.63 15.15 -7.95
C ASP A 364 -45.17 14.69 -6.55
N GLN A 365 -44.73 13.44 -6.40
CA GLN A 365 -44.08 12.98 -5.16
C GLN A 365 -42.80 13.80 -4.87
N MET A 366 -41.97 14.07 -5.88
CA MET A 366 -40.85 15.02 -5.76
C MET A 366 -41.29 16.41 -5.28
N ASP A 367 -42.36 17.00 -5.85
CA ASP A 367 -42.80 18.32 -5.41
C ASP A 367 -43.32 18.33 -3.98
N ARG A 368 -43.97 17.24 -3.52
CA ARG A 368 -44.36 17.06 -2.11
C ARG A 368 -43.12 17.04 -1.21
N ILE A 369 -42.12 16.22 -1.54
CA ILE A 369 -40.82 16.15 -0.83
C ILE A 369 -40.17 17.55 -0.74
N GLN A 370 -39.98 18.21 -1.88
CA GLN A 370 -39.38 19.55 -1.97
C GLN A 370 -40.20 20.61 -1.20
N THR A 371 -41.53 20.52 -1.22
CA THR A 371 -42.42 21.38 -0.44
C THR A 371 -42.23 21.17 1.07
N VAL A 372 -42.16 19.91 1.52
CA VAL A 372 -41.94 19.57 2.93
C VAL A 372 -40.56 20.00 3.40
N MET A 373 -39.50 19.74 2.62
CA MET A 373 -38.14 20.21 2.92
C MET A 373 -38.01 21.74 2.92
N THR A 374 -38.89 22.47 2.22
CA THR A 374 -38.92 23.94 2.26
C THR A 374 -39.75 24.51 3.42
N ASN A 375 -40.75 23.78 3.96
CA ASN A 375 -41.81 24.38 4.81
C ASN A 375 -42.14 23.64 6.12
N SER A 376 -41.77 22.37 6.29
CA SER A 376 -42.01 21.66 7.56
C SER A 376 -40.92 22.03 8.56
N PRO A 377 -41.27 22.42 9.80
CA PRO A 377 -40.32 22.44 10.91
C PRO A 377 -39.58 21.09 11.03
N ARG A 378 -38.36 21.14 11.58
CA ARG A 378 -37.33 20.07 11.55
C ARG A 378 -36.75 19.79 10.16
N ARG A 379 -37.54 19.82 9.09
CA ARG A 379 -37.08 19.52 7.72
C ARG A 379 -36.36 20.71 7.08
N MET A 380 -36.92 21.92 7.24
CA MET A 380 -36.40 23.15 6.64
C MET A 380 -35.07 23.64 7.25
N GLU A 381 -34.73 23.16 8.44
CA GLU A 381 -33.50 23.45 9.15
C GLU A 381 -32.31 22.61 8.65
N LEU A 382 -32.56 21.38 8.18
CA LEU A 382 -31.52 20.40 7.81
C LEU A 382 -30.58 20.89 6.71
N ASN A 383 -31.08 21.66 5.74
CA ASN A 383 -30.27 22.23 4.67
C ASN A 383 -29.23 23.27 5.13
N SER A 384 -29.25 23.63 6.43
CA SER A 384 -28.25 24.48 7.09
C SER A 384 -27.37 23.72 8.08
N SER A 385 -27.53 22.40 8.19
CA SER A 385 -26.76 21.54 9.07
C SER A 385 -25.41 21.20 8.44
N THR A 386 -24.33 21.67 9.05
CA THR A 386 -22.95 21.33 8.65
C THR A 386 -22.53 19.92 9.11
N ALA A 387 -23.43 19.15 9.69
CA ALA A 387 -23.08 17.92 10.42
C ALA A 387 -22.72 16.71 9.53
N CYS A 388 -22.73 16.86 8.20
CA CYS A 388 -22.07 15.95 7.26
C CYS A 388 -21.10 16.68 6.30
N SER A 389 -20.81 17.96 6.54
CA SER A 389 -19.80 18.70 5.77
C SER A 389 -18.43 18.21 6.21
N THR A 390 -17.80 17.32 5.42
CA THR A 390 -16.41 16.92 5.64
C THR A 390 -15.50 18.12 5.42
N SER A 391 -14.64 18.44 6.40
CA SER A 391 -13.44 19.24 6.14
C SER A 391 -12.70 18.62 4.95
N PRO A 392 -12.46 19.36 3.85
CA PRO A 392 -11.74 18.84 2.69
C PRO A 392 -10.41 18.20 3.11
N THR A 393 -10.32 16.87 3.02
CA THR A 393 -9.20 16.11 3.58
C THR A 393 -8.17 15.82 2.49
N ILE A 394 -6.93 16.24 2.72
CA ILE A 394 -5.78 15.94 1.87
C ILE A 394 -5.24 14.55 2.22
N TYR A 395 -4.98 13.74 1.20
CA TYR A 395 -4.39 12.41 1.33
C TYR A 395 -3.40 12.12 0.18
N PHE A 396 -2.53 11.14 0.39
CA PHE A 396 -1.69 10.56 -0.65
C PHE A 396 -2.58 9.82 -1.66
N GLU A 397 -2.68 10.33 -2.88
CA GLU A 397 -3.39 9.68 -4.00
C GLU A 397 -2.52 8.57 -4.60
N SER A 398 -1.21 8.83 -4.74
CA SER A 398 -0.20 7.82 -5.05
C SER A 398 1.10 8.12 -4.31
N SER A 399 1.80 7.05 -3.90
CA SER A 399 3.14 7.08 -3.32
C SER A 399 3.78 5.69 -3.53
N PRO A 400 5.11 5.55 -3.46
CA PRO A 400 5.71 4.26 -3.11
C PRO A 400 5.25 3.80 -1.72
N SER A 401 5.43 2.52 -1.41
CA SER A 401 5.02 1.90 -0.14
C SER A 401 5.61 0.50 -0.01
N GLY A 402 6.00 0.13 1.21
CA GLY A 402 6.75 -1.10 1.45
C GLY A 402 8.23 -0.86 1.19
N ASP A 403 8.89 -1.90 0.71
CA ASP A 403 10.33 -1.98 0.58
C ASP A 403 10.76 -1.51 -0.82
N LEU A 404 11.83 -0.71 -0.89
CA LEU A 404 12.44 -0.21 -2.14
C LEU A 404 13.93 -0.56 -2.13
N ASP A 405 14.39 -1.33 -3.11
CA ASP A 405 15.81 -1.53 -3.34
C ASP A 405 16.43 -0.18 -3.74
N GLU A 406 17.52 0.24 -3.08
CA GLU A 406 18.24 1.47 -3.46
C GLU A 406 19.08 1.23 -4.72
N GLY A 407 20.00 0.27 -4.66
CA GLY A 407 20.95 -0.09 -5.70
C GLY A 407 22.36 0.48 -5.45
N SER A 408 23.36 -0.29 -5.88
CA SER A 408 24.78 -0.14 -5.53
C SER A 408 25.61 0.80 -6.46
N ASP A 409 25.00 1.71 -7.23
CA ASP A 409 25.73 2.56 -8.21
C ASP A 409 25.69 4.10 -7.95
N CYS A 410 25.94 4.91 -8.99
CA CYS A 410 26.04 6.38 -8.91
C CYS A 410 24.82 7.14 -9.47
N ASP A 411 23.74 6.45 -9.85
CA ASP A 411 22.50 7.05 -10.35
C ASP A 411 21.47 7.22 -9.20
N TYR A 412 20.18 7.23 -9.51
CA TYR A 412 19.11 7.37 -8.52
C TYR A 412 17.76 6.87 -9.07
N ILE A 413 16.80 6.60 -8.18
CA ILE A 413 15.45 6.17 -8.56
C ILE A 413 14.43 7.25 -8.17
N ASP A 414 13.80 7.87 -9.18
CA ASP A 414 12.80 8.95 -9.01
C ASP A 414 11.37 8.38 -8.95
N TYR A 415 10.79 8.32 -7.74
CA TYR A 415 9.38 7.99 -7.49
C TYR A 415 8.49 9.23 -7.50
N THR A 416 7.27 9.11 -8.03
CA THR A 416 6.28 10.21 -8.01
C THR A 416 5.31 10.06 -6.83
N ILE A 417 5.11 11.14 -6.08
CA ILE A 417 4.09 11.24 -5.03
C ILE A 417 3.02 12.24 -5.46
N SER A 418 1.76 11.79 -5.55
CA SER A 418 0.61 12.65 -5.86
C SER A 418 -0.36 12.76 -4.69
N PHE A 419 -1.11 13.86 -4.66
CA PHE A 419 -2.04 14.19 -3.58
C PHE A 419 -3.39 14.58 -4.17
N ALA A 420 -4.45 14.08 -3.54
CA ALA A 420 -5.82 14.46 -3.82
C ALA A 420 -6.48 15.04 -2.57
N LEU A 421 -7.59 15.75 -2.79
CA LEU A 421 -8.39 16.42 -1.79
C LEU A 421 -9.85 15.99 -1.95
N THR A 422 -10.51 15.57 -0.87
CA THR A 422 -11.84 14.91 -0.95
C THR A 422 -12.96 15.78 -1.52
N ASP A 423 -12.91 17.11 -1.36
CA ASP A 423 -13.80 18.09 -2.00
C ASP A 423 -13.08 19.45 -2.14
N GLY A 424 -13.60 20.40 -2.93
CA GLY A 424 -12.91 21.66 -3.23
C GLY A 424 -12.80 22.64 -2.04
N GLY A 425 -11.60 22.83 -1.50
CA GLY A 425 -11.36 23.69 -0.33
C GLY A 425 -11.75 25.17 -0.49
N SER A 426 -12.27 25.79 0.58
CA SER A 426 -12.73 27.19 0.62
C SER A 426 -11.62 28.25 0.45
N ALA A 427 -10.35 27.85 0.50
CA ALA A 427 -9.18 28.66 0.20
C ALA A 427 -8.07 27.81 -0.45
N ASN A 428 -7.07 28.47 -1.03
CA ASN A 428 -5.87 27.78 -1.50
C ASN A 428 -5.17 27.08 -0.34
N SER A 429 -4.75 25.83 -0.58
CA SER A 429 -4.17 24.96 0.43
C SER A 429 -2.86 24.38 -0.09
N THR A 430 -1.75 24.67 0.59
CA THR A 430 -0.40 24.26 0.18
C THR A 430 0.09 23.14 1.08
N VAL A 431 0.58 22.07 0.47
CA VAL A 431 1.14 20.89 1.12
C VAL A 431 2.65 20.89 0.93
N SER A 432 3.36 20.39 1.93
CA SER A 432 4.71 19.86 1.84
C SER A 432 4.77 18.54 2.62
N LEU A 433 5.78 17.73 2.38
CA LEU A 433 6.12 16.58 3.21
C LEU A 433 7.16 16.98 4.27
N ILE A 434 7.02 16.38 5.44
CA ILE A 434 8.08 16.29 6.45
C ILE A 434 8.51 14.82 6.50
N ALA A 435 9.80 14.60 6.26
CA ALA A 435 10.45 13.30 6.43
C ALA A 435 10.96 13.12 7.87
N SER A 436 11.01 11.86 8.31
CA SER A 436 11.60 11.39 9.56
C SER A 436 11.84 9.88 9.46
N GLY A 437 12.70 9.32 10.31
CA GLY A 437 12.99 7.89 10.30
C GLY A 437 14.42 7.63 10.78
N THR A 438 15.09 6.66 10.17
CA THR A 438 16.56 6.57 10.22
C THR A 438 17.20 7.37 9.09
N ALA A 439 16.56 7.38 7.91
CA ALA A 439 17.12 7.93 6.69
C ALA A 439 17.40 9.44 6.70
N THR A 440 18.44 9.80 5.96
CA THR A 440 19.12 11.09 5.92
C THR A 440 18.91 11.80 4.57
N GLU A 441 18.30 12.98 4.66
CA GLU A 441 18.01 13.78 3.46
C GLU A 441 19.32 14.30 2.82
N ASN A 442 19.46 14.13 1.50
CA ASN A 442 20.64 14.37 0.64
C ASN A 442 21.80 13.36 0.77
N GLU A 443 21.65 12.30 1.58
CA GLU A 443 22.54 11.14 1.55
C GLU A 443 21.75 10.00 0.86
N ASP A 444 20.68 9.50 1.47
CA ASP A 444 19.92 8.32 0.98
C ASP A 444 18.65 8.72 0.19
N PHE A 445 18.10 9.93 0.42
CA PHE A 445 16.93 10.42 -0.33
C PHE A 445 16.87 11.95 -0.52
N GLU A 446 16.21 12.42 -1.59
CA GLU A 446 15.91 13.86 -1.82
C GLU A 446 14.41 14.07 -2.14
N LEU A 447 13.76 15.03 -1.46
CA LEU A 447 12.38 15.45 -1.76
C LEU A 447 12.34 16.59 -2.81
N LEU A 448 12.54 16.21 -4.07
CA LEU A 448 12.52 17.12 -5.22
C LEU A 448 11.16 17.79 -5.43
N ASN A 449 11.16 19.12 -5.46
CA ASN A 449 9.98 19.97 -5.55
C ASN A 449 8.96 19.70 -4.41
N ASN A 450 9.43 19.64 -3.15
CA ASN A 450 8.63 19.42 -1.93
C ASN A 450 7.58 20.53 -1.61
N SER A 451 6.73 20.89 -2.57
CA SER A 451 5.48 21.58 -2.33
C SER A 451 4.49 21.41 -3.48
N VAL A 452 3.22 21.16 -3.14
CA VAL A 452 2.08 21.18 -4.09
C VAL A 452 1.01 22.13 -3.57
N THR A 453 0.18 22.71 -4.44
CA THR A 453 -0.91 23.61 -4.03
C THR A 453 -2.23 23.24 -4.70
N PHE A 454 -3.25 23.05 -3.88
CA PHE A 454 -4.65 23.01 -4.30
C PHE A 454 -5.17 24.45 -4.38
N ALA A 455 -5.71 24.84 -5.54
CA ALA A 455 -6.46 26.09 -5.64
C ALA A 455 -7.82 25.96 -4.93
N SER A 456 -8.39 27.07 -4.46
CA SER A 456 -9.73 27.03 -3.86
C SER A 456 -10.75 26.43 -4.85
N GLY A 457 -11.54 25.47 -4.38
CA GLY A 457 -12.51 24.72 -5.17
C GLY A 457 -11.92 23.60 -6.05
N ALA A 458 -10.61 23.32 -5.99
CA ALA A 458 -9.96 22.25 -6.76
C ALA A 458 -9.66 21.02 -5.88
N THR A 459 -9.99 19.82 -6.38
CA THR A 459 -9.72 18.53 -5.73
C THR A 459 -8.37 17.91 -6.10
N THR A 460 -7.71 18.44 -7.13
CA THR A 460 -6.40 17.96 -7.64
C THR A 460 -5.29 18.97 -7.36
N ALA A 461 -4.10 18.47 -7.05
CA ALA A 461 -2.91 19.29 -6.83
C ALA A 461 -2.40 19.98 -8.12
N SER A 462 -1.64 21.06 -7.96
CA SER A 462 -0.98 21.79 -9.07
C SER A 462 0.15 21.01 -9.76
N ASN A 463 0.75 20.06 -9.05
CA ASN A 463 1.90 19.24 -9.42
C ASN A 463 2.01 18.06 -8.45
N SER A 464 2.91 17.12 -8.74
CA SER A 464 3.40 16.10 -7.79
C SER A 464 4.65 16.59 -7.05
N ILE A 465 5.08 15.81 -6.05
CA ILE A 465 6.44 15.81 -5.49
C ILE A 465 7.18 14.62 -6.10
N THR A 466 8.49 14.73 -6.31
CA THR A 466 9.35 13.58 -6.62
C THR A 466 10.10 13.19 -5.35
N LEU A 467 9.99 11.93 -4.93
CA LEU A 467 10.92 11.32 -3.98
C LEU A 467 12.02 10.66 -4.79
N ARG A 468 13.25 11.13 -4.61
CA ARG A 468 14.45 10.48 -5.10
C ARG A 468 14.97 9.55 -4.02
N ILE A 469 15.21 8.30 -4.34
CA ILE A 469 16.13 7.43 -3.59
C ILE A 469 17.48 7.53 -4.29
N HIS A 470 18.54 7.78 -3.54
CA HIS A 470 19.90 7.74 -4.05
C HIS A 470 20.41 6.30 -4.03
N GLN A 471 21.19 5.94 -5.06
CA GLN A 471 22.04 4.77 -4.98
C GLN A 471 23.30 5.17 -4.21
N ASP A 472 23.79 4.32 -3.30
CA ASP A 472 25.17 4.44 -2.86
C ASP A 472 26.00 3.15 -2.97
N SER A 473 26.92 2.86 -2.05
CA SER A 473 27.75 1.65 -2.09
C SER A 473 28.23 1.21 -0.70
N PHE A 474 27.68 1.74 0.38
CA PHE A 474 28.12 1.42 1.74
C PHE A 474 27.40 0.20 2.31
N VAL A 475 28.14 -0.64 3.02
CA VAL A 475 27.54 -1.77 3.72
C VAL A 475 26.97 -1.34 5.07
N GLU A 476 25.66 -1.14 5.14
CA GLU A 476 24.95 -0.81 6.36
C GLU A 476 23.71 -1.67 6.65
N THR A 477 22.53 -1.08 6.86
CA THR A 477 21.33 -1.79 7.33
C THR A 477 20.05 -1.10 6.88
N ASP A 478 19.06 -1.90 6.44
CA ASP A 478 17.72 -1.46 6.01
C ASP A 478 17.18 -0.24 6.76
N GLU A 479 16.86 0.77 5.97
CA GLU A 479 16.58 2.13 6.38
C GLU A 479 15.08 2.41 6.39
N THR A 480 14.65 3.37 7.21
CA THR A 480 13.23 3.73 7.35
C THR A 480 12.98 5.19 7.02
N LEU A 481 12.02 5.43 6.14
CA LEU A 481 11.56 6.76 5.72
C LEU A 481 10.04 6.89 5.99
N GLU A 482 9.69 7.63 7.04
CA GLU A 482 8.33 8.08 7.34
C GLU A 482 8.06 9.47 6.74
N LEU A 483 7.19 9.53 5.74
CA LEU A 483 6.70 10.77 5.12
C LEU A 483 5.35 11.17 5.74
N SER A 484 5.26 12.42 6.21
CA SER A 484 4.06 13.00 6.84
C SER A 484 3.60 14.28 6.13
N ILE A 485 2.27 14.48 6.04
CA ILE A 485 1.68 15.63 5.34
C ILE A 485 1.67 16.86 6.25
N ASN A 486 2.41 17.90 5.86
CA ASN A 486 2.38 19.22 6.46
C ASN A 486 1.53 20.18 5.61
N LEU A 487 0.42 20.66 6.17
CA LEU A 487 -0.56 21.50 5.48
C LEU A 487 -0.53 22.95 5.99
N SER A 488 -0.35 23.88 5.05
CA SER A 488 -0.53 25.32 5.24
C SER A 488 -1.73 25.82 4.44
N THR A 489 -2.82 26.16 5.14
CA THR A 489 -4.02 26.78 4.54
C THR A 489 -4.61 27.86 5.45
N THR A 490 -5.47 28.71 4.91
CA THR A 490 -6.36 29.60 5.68
C THR A 490 -7.84 29.27 5.47
N GLY A 491 -8.13 28.11 4.86
CA GLY A 491 -9.49 27.61 4.64
C GLY A 491 -9.90 26.55 5.67
N ASP A 492 -10.71 25.63 5.20
CA ASP A 492 -11.35 24.50 5.89
C ASP A 492 -10.72 23.14 5.53
N ALA A 493 -9.67 23.12 4.70
CA ALA A 493 -8.96 21.89 4.38
C ALA A 493 -8.13 21.38 5.56
N GLU A 494 -8.14 20.07 5.76
CA GLU A 494 -7.39 19.35 6.78
C GLU A 494 -6.48 18.30 6.12
N ALA A 495 -5.43 17.86 6.82
CA ALA A 495 -4.56 16.78 6.37
C ALA A 495 -4.95 15.47 7.06
N THR A 496 -4.87 14.33 6.37
CA THR A 496 -4.92 13.04 7.06
C THR A 496 -3.76 12.91 8.06
N ALA A 497 -4.03 12.26 9.19
CA ALA A 497 -3.00 11.87 10.15
C ALA A 497 -2.19 10.64 9.72
N SER A 498 -2.48 10.06 8.54
CA SER A 498 -1.72 8.95 7.96
C SER A 498 -0.31 9.38 7.56
N THR A 499 0.71 8.76 8.14
CA THR A 499 2.05 8.72 7.57
C THR A 499 2.13 7.70 6.43
N LYS A 500 3.17 7.82 5.60
CA LYS A 500 3.63 6.77 4.68
C LYS A 500 4.98 6.29 5.17
N SER A 501 5.07 5.03 5.56
CA SER A 501 6.33 4.36 5.86
C SER A 501 6.82 3.65 4.59
N ILE A 502 8.11 3.79 4.34
CA ILE A 502 8.88 3.18 3.27
C ILE A 502 10.11 2.55 3.95
N THR A 503 10.47 1.34 3.56
CA THR A 503 11.79 0.78 3.85
C THR A 503 12.67 1.04 2.65
N ILE A 504 13.89 1.53 2.85
CA ILE A 504 14.92 1.53 1.82
C ILE A 504 15.80 0.30 2.14
N ILE A 505 15.96 -0.60 1.18
CA ILE A 505 16.67 -1.86 1.36
C ILE A 505 18.10 -1.71 0.85
N ASN A 506 19.03 -1.99 1.76
CA ASN A 506 20.45 -2.04 1.51
C ASN A 506 20.78 -3.31 0.72
N ASP A 507 21.20 -3.18 -0.55
CA ASP A 507 21.67 -4.32 -1.36
C ASP A 507 23.19 -4.56 -1.26
N ASP A 508 23.94 -3.58 -0.74
CA ASP A 508 25.38 -3.67 -0.50
C ASP A 508 25.75 -4.55 0.71
N THR A 509 26.53 -5.61 0.46
CA THR A 509 26.89 -6.58 1.50
C THR A 509 28.39 -6.80 1.61
N ALA A 510 28.90 -6.84 2.85
CA ALA A 510 30.33 -7.01 3.12
C ALA A 510 30.84 -8.33 2.51
N ALA A 511 31.76 -8.20 1.54
CA ALA A 511 32.20 -9.33 0.74
C ALA A 511 32.82 -10.42 1.63
N SER A 512 32.13 -11.56 1.70
CA SER A 512 32.60 -12.74 2.43
C SER A 512 33.27 -13.71 1.45
N ALA A 513 34.32 -14.42 1.88
CA ALA A 513 35.03 -15.36 1.02
C ALA A 513 34.15 -16.52 0.51
N SER A 514 33.11 -16.85 1.27
CA SER A 514 31.98 -17.67 0.85
C SER A 514 30.73 -17.29 1.63
N GLY A 515 29.56 -17.36 1.00
CA GLY A 515 28.27 -17.12 1.64
C GLY A 515 27.13 -17.85 0.92
N SER A 516 26.09 -18.23 1.68
CA SER A 516 24.90 -18.89 1.14
C SER A 516 24.12 -17.93 0.24
N ALA A 517 23.98 -18.29 -1.04
CA ALA A 517 23.17 -17.57 -2.02
C ALA A 517 22.11 -18.50 -2.63
N VAL A 518 21.06 -17.92 -3.24
CA VAL A 518 20.10 -18.66 -4.07
C VAL A 518 20.78 -19.05 -5.39
N ILE A 519 20.77 -20.34 -5.71
CA ILE A 519 21.36 -20.94 -6.92
C ILE A 519 20.29 -21.15 -7.99
N PHE A 520 19.05 -21.42 -7.55
CA PHE A 520 17.86 -21.59 -8.39
C PHE A 520 16.61 -21.33 -7.56
N GLU A 521 15.62 -20.62 -8.11
CA GLU A 521 14.29 -20.49 -7.53
C GLU A 521 13.22 -20.38 -8.61
N ASP A 522 12.00 -20.81 -8.30
CA ASP A 522 10.84 -20.68 -9.18
C ASP A 522 9.53 -20.65 -8.36
N GLY A 523 8.84 -19.51 -8.37
CA GLY A 523 7.46 -19.36 -7.89
C GLY A 523 6.42 -19.45 -9.02
N PHE A 524 6.82 -19.89 -10.22
CA PHE A 524 5.99 -20.15 -11.40
C PHE A 524 5.19 -18.96 -11.99
N GLU A 525 5.21 -17.79 -11.35
CA GLU A 525 4.50 -16.57 -11.77
C GLU A 525 4.89 -16.04 -13.15
N SER A 526 6.11 -16.32 -13.61
CA SER A 526 6.60 -15.83 -14.91
C SER A 526 5.94 -16.51 -16.12
N TYR A 527 5.27 -17.66 -15.93
CA TYR A 527 4.79 -18.51 -17.01
C TYR A 527 3.33 -18.24 -17.44
N THR A 528 2.94 -18.82 -18.58
CA THR A 528 1.59 -18.66 -19.16
C THR A 528 0.56 -19.51 -18.41
N ASP A 529 -0.62 -18.95 -18.14
CA ASP A 529 -1.70 -19.66 -17.47
C ASP A 529 -2.13 -20.93 -18.23
N PHE A 530 -2.17 -22.06 -17.52
CA PHE A 530 -2.50 -23.39 -18.00
C PHE A 530 -1.57 -23.96 -19.08
N ASP A 531 -0.31 -23.50 -19.14
CA ASP A 531 0.72 -24.21 -19.90
C ASP A 531 1.13 -25.53 -19.21
N PHE A 532 1.43 -26.53 -20.02
CA PHE A 532 1.79 -27.91 -19.63
C PHE A 532 2.86 -28.51 -20.56
N ALA A 533 3.38 -27.72 -21.49
CA ALA A 533 4.61 -28.02 -22.22
C ALA A 533 5.83 -27.61 -21.38
N PRO A 534 7.08 -27.92 -21.80
CA PRO A 534 8.28 -27.44 -21.13
C PRO A 534 8.28 -25.91 -20.94
N ILE A 535 8.22 -25.47 -19.68
CA ILE A 535 8.25 -24.07 -19.25
C ILE A 535 9.68 -23.66 -18.84
N GLY A 536 10.09 -22.44 -19.17
CA GLY A 536 11.45 -21.97 -18.90
C GLY A 536 12.51 -22.93 -19.43
N ASP A 537 13.47 -23.29 -18.56
CA ASP A 537 14.50 -24.31 -18.81
C ASP A 537 14.21 -25.65 -18.09
N TRP A 538 12.99 -25.86 -17.55
CA TRP A 538 12.59 -27.13 -16.93
C TRP A 538 12.52 -28.26 -17.96
N THR A 539 13.14 -29.40 -17.63
CA THR A 539 12.94 -30.64 -18.40
C THR A 539 11.80 -31.46 -17.79
N MET A 540 10.99 -32.12 -18.62
CA MET A 540 9.80 -32.84 -18.19
C MET A 540 9.74 -34.22 -18.85
N LEU A 541 9.25 -35.23 -18.13
CA LEU A 541 9.10 -36.59 -18.61
C LEU A 541 7.84 -37.25 -18.02
N ASP A 542 6.82 -37.36 -18.86
CA ASP A 542 5.65 -38.23 -18.70
C ASP A 542 6.07 -39.66 -19.12
N VAL A 543 5.97 -40.63 -18.21
CA VAL A 543 6.31 -42.04 -18.45
C VAL A 543 5.07 -42.93 -18.64
N ASP A 544 3.92 -42.58 -18.04
CA ASP A 544 2.70 -43.40 -18.10
C ASP A 544 1.81 -43.15 -19.34
N GLY A 545 1.96 -41.98 -19.97
CA GLY A 545 1.38 -41.57 -21.25
C GLY A 545 -0.11 -41.23 -21.22
N ASN A 546 -0.69 -40.91 -20.07
CA ASN A 546 -2.14 -40.81 -19.89
C ASN A 546 -2.69 -39.38 -19.96
N SER A 547 -4.02 -39.27 -20.05
CA SER A 547 -4.70 -37.99 -19.90
C SER A 547 -5.10 -37.78 -18.45
N THR A 548 -4.95 -36.57 -17.93
CA THR A 548 -5.18 -36.25 -16.52
C THR A 548 -6.66 -36.01 -16.18
N PHE A 549 -7.03 -36.09 -14.90
CA PHE A 549 -8.36 -35.69 -14.44
C PHE A 549 -8.56 -34.16 -14.50
N GLY A 550 -9.79 -33.74 -14.81
CA GLY A 550 -10.26 -32.36 -14.65
C GLY A 550 -11.21 -32.23 -13.45
N SER A 551 -11.48 -30.99 -13.02
CA SER A 551 -12.43 -30.74 -11.93
C SER A 551 -13.89 -30.73 -12.40
N ASN A 552 -14.80 -30.97 -11.45
CA ASN A 552 -16.23 -30.68 -11.59
C ASN A 552 -16.61 -29.29 -11.04
N SER A 553 -15.70 -28.59 -10.35
CA SER A 553 -15.93 -27.24 -9.80
C SER A 553 -15.77 -26.13 -10.83
N ALA A 554 -14.84 -26.29 -11.78
CA ALA A 554 -14.56 -25.34 -12.85
C ALA A 554 -13.93 -26.01 -14.07
N THR A 555 -13.90 -25.27 -15.18
CA THR A 555 -13.19 -25.63 -16.42
C THR A 555 -12.12 -24.58 -16.76
N TRP A 556 -11.02 -25.00 -17.37
CA TRP A 556 -9.92 -24.13 -17.80
C TRP A 556 -9.34 -24.55 -19.16
N THR A 557 -8.44 -23.75 -19.72
CA THR A 557 -7.68 -24.10 -20.93
C THR A 557 -6.86 -25.37 -20.67
N ASN A 558 -6.75 -26.28 -21.64
CA ASN A 558 -5.97 -27.53 -21.50
C ASN A 558 -6.42 -28.51 -20.39
N THR A 559 -7.63 -28.38 -19.83
CA THR A 559 -8.19 -29.36 -18.87
C THR A 559 -8.16 -30.78 -19.47
N GLY A 560 -7.58 -31.76 -18.77
CA GLY A 560 -7.44 -33.14 -19.25
C GLY A 560 -6.34 -33.33 -20.30
N TYR A 561 -5.21 -32.64 -20.10
CA TYR A 561 -3.99 -32.76 -20.91
C TYR A 561 -3.32 -34.14 -20.75
N THR A 562 -2.30 -34.41 -21.58
CA THR A 562 -1.36 -35.54 -21.42
C THR A 562 0.04 -34.95 -21.34
N GLY A 563 0.79 -35.34 -20.31
CA GLY A 563 1.99 -34.67 -19.83
C GLY A 563 1.98 -34.60 -18.29
N THR A 564 3.01 -34.00 -17.70
CA THR A 564 3.29 -34.10 -16.25
C THR A 564 2.53 -33.05 -15.42
N PHE A 565 3.06 -31.84 -15.33
CA PHE A 565 2.59 -30.73 -14.49
C PHE A 565 2.06 -29.56 -15.34
N MET A 566 1.12 -28.79 -14.80
CA MET A 566 0.51 -27.62 -15.41
C MET A 566 0.68 -26.38 -14.53
N VAL A 567 1.04 -25.24 -15.14
CA VAL A 567 1.03 -23.92 -14.48
C VAL A 567 -0.41 -23.52 -14.25
N PHE A 568 -0.91 -23.66 -13.03
CA PHE A 568 -2.32 -23.54 -12.72
C PHE A 568 -2.64 -22.20 -12.05
N ASN A 569 -3.47 -21.39 -12.72
CA ASN A 569 -3.95 -20.12 -12.19
C ASN A 569 -5.43 -20.24 -11.77
N PRO A 570 -5.77 -20.38 -10.46
CA PRO A 570 -7.14 -20.53 -10.00
C PRO A 570 -8.01 -19.30 -10.32
N SER A 571 -7.43 -18.11 -10.49
CA SER A 571 -8.21 -16.91 -10.84
C SER A 571 -8.82 -16.99 -12.24
N GLN A 572 -8.15 -17.65 -13.19
CA GLN A 572 -8.51 -17.71 -14.61
C GLN A 572 -9.41 -18.90 -15.00
N THR A 573 -9.85 -19.71 -14.03
CA THR A 573 -10.80 -20.80 -14.29
C THR A 573 -12.24 -20.28 -14.48
N THR A 574 -13.14 -21.10 -15.01
CA THR A 574 -14.56 -20.76 -15.18
C THR A 574 -15.49 -21.80 -14.51
N PRO A 575 -16.23 -21.44 -13.44
CA PRO A 575 -16.07 -20.23 -12.62
C PRO A 575 -14.66 -20.13 -12.01
N SER A 576 -14.30 -18.94 -11.51
CA SER A 576 -13.02 -18.73 -10.84
C SER A 576 -12.93 -19.57 -9.57
N LEU A 577 -11.75 -20.10 -9.28
CA LEU A 577 -11.43 -20.90 -8.09
C LEU A 577 -10.50 -20.16 -7.12
N ALA A 578 -10.17 -18.89 -7.37
CA ALA A 578 -9.41 -18.06 -6.44
C ALA A 578 -10.19 -17.86 -5.11
N GLY A 579 -9.48 -17.89 -3.98
CA GLY A 579 -10.08 -17.86 -2.65
C GLY A 579 -10.58 -19.23 -2.19
N THR A 580 -9.97 -20.32 -2.66
CA THR A 580 -10.38 -21.71 -2.35
C THR A 580 -9.18 -22.64 -2.12
N ILE A 581 -9.43 -23.92 -1.86
CA ILE A 581 -8.38 -24.94 -1.66
C ILE A 581 -7.40 -25.12 -2.85
N TRP A 582 -7.74 -24.56 -4.02
CA TRP A 582 -6.93 -24.52 -5.24
C TRP A 582 -5.88 -23.40 -5.26
N ASP A 583 -5.91 -22.49 -4.29
CA ASP A 583 -4.98 -21.38 -4.23
C ASP A 583 -3.53 -21.87 -4.05
N PRO A 584 -2.54 -21.18 -4.68
CA PRO A 584 -1.12 -21.44 -4.51
C PRO A 584 -0.65 -21.16 -3.06
N HIS A 585 0.63 -21.34 -2.76
CA HIS A 585 1.21 -20.98 -1.48
C HIS A 585 1.48 -19.47 -1.41
N THR A 586 2.08 -18.89 -2.46
CA THR A 586 2.18 -17.44 -2.66
C THR A 586 1.66 -17.03 -4.04
N GLY A 587 1.76 -15.74 -4.41
CA GLY A 587 1.42 -15.28 -5.76
C GLY A 587 -0.04 -15.48 -6.21
N SER A 588 -0.21 -16.12 -7.36
CA SER A 588 -1.45 -16.28 -8.15
C SER A 588 -1.45 -17.56 -9.02
N LYS A 589 -0.35 -18.30 -9.08
CA LYS A 589 -0.15 -19.54 -9.84
C LYS A 589 0.67 -20.53 -9.00
N GLY A 590 0.49 -21.81 -9.24
CA GLY A 590 1.40 -22.85 -8.77
C GLY A 590 1.57 -23.93 -9.83
N TYR A 591 2.45 -24.91 -9.61
CA TYR A 591 2.75 -25.94 -10.60
C TYR A 591 2.15 -27.28 -10.18
N TYR A 592 1.04 -27.66 -10.82
CA TYR A 592 0.16 -28.73 -10.32
C TYR A 592 0.20 -29.96 -11.24
N CYS A 593 0.47 -31.14 -10.67
CA CYS A 593 0.40 -32.43 -11.34
C CYS A 593 -0.95 -33.10 -11.03
N PHE A 594 -1.74 -33.40 -12.06
CA PHE A 594 -3.09 -33.95 -11.94
C PHE A 594 -3.06 -35.49 -12.07
N ASP A 595 -3.84 -36.20 -11.25
CA ASP A 595 -3.83 -37.69 -11.23
C ASP A 595 -4.32 -38.26 -12.58
N ALA A 596 -3.75 -39.39 -12.99
CA ALA A 596 -3.93 -39.97 -14.32
C ALA A 596 -5.28 -40.68 -14.48
N THR A 597 -6.00 -40.41 -15.58
CA THR A 597 -7.23 -41.16 -15.89
C THR A 597 -6.93 -42.61 -16.26
N ASN A 598 -7.82 -43.51 -15.82
CA ASN A 598 -7.63 -44.97 -15.91
C ASN A 598 -7.28 -45.47 -17.33
N ASN A 599 -6.10 -46.07 -17.44
CA ASN A 599 -5.38 -46.32 -18.69
C ASN A 599 -5.70 -47.66 -19.40
N PRO A 600 -5.98 -47.66 -20.72
CA PRO A 600 -6.05 -48.87 -21.55
C PRO A 600 -4.76 -49.72 -21.61
N ASN A 601 -3.59 -49.15 -21.32
CA ASN A 601 -2.28 -49.81 -21.36
C ASN A 601 -1.91 -50.53 -20.04
N GLY A 602 -2.61 -50.25 -18.93
CA GLY A 602 -2.52 -51.03 -17.69
C GLY A 602 -1.84 -50.38 -16.48
N THR A 603 -1.36 -49.13 -16.58
CA THR A 603 -0.89 -48.31 -15.45
C THR A 603 -1.90 -47.20 -15.14
N ALA A 604 -2.55 -47.25 -13.97
CA ALA A 604 -3.41 -46.17 -13.46
C ALA A 604 -2.72 -45.50 -12.26
N LEU A 605 -1.51 -45.03 -12.54
CA LEU A 605 -0.56 -44.36 -11.64
C LEU A 605 0.03 -43.22 -12.47
N ASN A 606 0.28 -42.08 -11.84
CA ASN A 606 1.22 -41.11 -12.37
C ASN A 606 2.63 -41.71 -12.31
N ASP A 607 3.43 -41.44 -13.33
CA ASP A 607 4.87 -41.75 -13.38
C ASP A 607 5.59 -40.52 -13.95
N ASP A 608 5.39 -39.38 -13.28
CA ASP A 608 5.62 -38.02 -13.79
C ASP A 608 6.83 -37.34 -13.18
N TYR A 609 7.76 -36.90 -14.01
CA TYR A 609 8.99 -36.24 -13.58
C TYR A 609 9.08 -34.81 -14.11
N ILE A 610 9.49 -33.90 -13.24
CA ILE A 610 10.07 -32.62 -13.62
C ILE A 610 11.51 -32.53 -13.11
N PHE A 611 12.36 -31.86 -13.86
CA PHE A 611 13.79 -31.69 -13.57
C PHE A 611 14.19 -30.24 -13.70
N THR A 612 14.92 -29.73 -12.71
CA THR A 612 15.52 -28.39 -12.76
C THR A 612 16.49 -28.25 -13.94
N PRO A 613 16.86 -27.01 -14.31
CA PRO A 613 18.10 -26.77 -15.05
C PRO A 613 19.33 -27.38 -14.33
N GLN A 614 20.46 -27.47 -15.04
CA GLN A 614 21.72 -27.91 -14.45
C GLN A 614 22.32 -26.80 -13.59
N MET A 615 22.46 -27.02 -12.28
CA MET A 615 23.23 -26.16 -11.39
C MET A 615 24.69 -26.62 -11.39
N GLN A 616 25.61 -25.78 -11.85
CA GLN A 616 27.01 -26.14 -12.08
C GLN A 616 27.91 -25.78 -10.89
N ASN A 617 28.93 -26.60 -10.63
CA ASN A 617 29.91 -26.42 -9.53
C ASN A 617 29.23 -26.07 -8.20
N PHE A 618 28.34 -26.96 -7.73
CA PHE A 618 27.41 -26.68 -6.63
C PHE A 618 28.12 -26.39 -5.29
N GLY A 619 27.55 -25.50 -4.48
CA GLY A 619 28.19 -24.96 -3.27
C GLY A 619 28.26 -25.92 -2.08
N ALA A 620 28.87 -25.45 -0.99
CA ALA A 620 28.78 -26.12 0.31
C ALA A 620 27.45 -25.81 1.01
N ASN A 621 27.11 -26.52 2.10
CA ASN A 621 25.92 -26.28 2.93
C ASN A 621 24.59 -26.19 2.16
N GLY A 622 24.50 -26.76 0.97
CA GLY A 622 23.37 -26.54 0.07
C GLY A 622 22.07 -27.13 0.60
N GLU A 623 20.97 -26.43 0.34
CA GLU A 623 19.63 -26.80 0.80
C GLU A 623 18.62 -26.62 -0.34
N LEU A 624 17.71 -27.58 -0.50
CA LEU A 624 16.51 -27.44 -1.32
C LEU A 624 15.31 -27.23 -0.40
N LYS A 625 14.53 -26.20 -0.68
CA LYS A 625 13.18 -25.98 -0.14
C LYS A 625 12.15 -26.06 -1.26
N LEU A 626 10.96 -26.53 -0.93
CA LEU A 626 9.76 -26.45 -1.76
C LEU A 626 8.51 -26.50 -0.88
N TRP A 627 7.42 -25.89 -1.33
CA TRP A 627 6.12 -26.03 -0.71
C TRP A 627 5.28 -27.04 -1.51
N ALA A 628 4.65 -27.99 -0.81
CA ALA A 628 3.81 -29.00 -1.45
C ALA A 628 2.58 -29.37 -0.63
N LYS A 629 1.49 -29.72 -1.33
CA LYS A 629 0.26 -30.27 -0.75
C LYS A 629 -0.49 -31.19 -1.71
N SER A 630 -1.40 -31.99 -1.16
CA SER A 630 -2.54 -32.57 -1.89
C SER A 630 -3.68 -31.56 -1.96
N LEU A 631 -4.43 -31.50 -3.06
CA LEU A 631 -5.68 -30.73 -3.08
C LEU A 631 -6.73 -31.29 -2.09
N THR A 632 -6.78 -32.61 -1.93
CA THR A 632 -7.75 -33.32 -1.07
C THR A 632 -7.21 -34.67 -0.61
N ASP A 633 -7.68 -35.17 0.53
CA ASP A 633 -7.42 -36.51 1.07
C ASP A 633 -8.53 -37.52 0.71
N GLN A 634 -9.56 -37.10 -0.04
CA GLN A 634 -10.80 -37.88 -0.25
C GLN A 634 -10.57 -39.25 -0.91
N TYR A 635 -9.54 -39.37 -1.74
CA TYR A 635 -9.20 -40.60 -2.48
C TYR A 635 -7.92 -41.22 -1.88
N GLY A 636 -6.91 -40.38 -1.69
CA GLY A 636 -5.67 -40.64 -0.98
C GLY A 636 -4.88 -39.34 -0.86
N LEU A 637 -3.74 -39.36 -0.19
CA LEU A 637 -2.76 -38.27 -0.30
C LEU A 637 -1.85 -38.50 -1.51
N GLU A 638 -1.40 -37.40 -2.10
CA GLU A 638 -0.46 -37.35 -3.21
C GLU A 638 0.92 -37.84 -2.79
N ARG A 639 1.60 -38.55 -3.69
CA ARG A 639 2.80 -39.33 -3.36
C ARG A 639 3.95 -38.97 -4.27
N PHE A 640 5.00 -38.39 -3.70
CA PHE A 640 6.12 -37.85 -4.44
C PHE A 640 7.48 -38.28 -3.87
N LYS A 641 8.53 -38.15 -4.67
CA LYS A 641 9.93 -38.25 -4.25
C LYS A 641 10.72 -37.05 -4.75
N VAL A 642 11.76 -36.73 -3.99
CA VAL A 642 12.80 -35.78 -4.40
C VAL A 642 14.12 -36.53 -4.52
N GLY A 643 14.89 -36.22 -5.57
CA GLY A 643 16.20 -36.82 -5.80
C GLY A 643 17.14 -35.94 -6.60
N VAL A 644 18.43 -36.31 -6.60
CA VAL A 644 19.52 -35.56 -7.23
C VAL A 644 20.30 -36.46 -8.19
N SER A 645 20.68 -35.94 -9.35
CA SER A 645 21.53 -36.59 -10.37
C SER A 645 22.73 -35.69 -10.67
N THR A 646 23.94 -36.27 -10.74
CA THR A 646 25.18 -35.54 -11.09
C THR A 646 25.59 -35.71 -12.56
N THR A 647 24.70 -36.25 -13.42
CA THR A 647 25.06 -36.60 -14.81
C THR A 647 24.07 -36.13 -15.87
N ASP A 648 22.78 -36.42 -15.68
CA ASP A 648 21.72 -36.22 -16.68
C ASP A 648 20.32 -36.33 -16.08
N THR A 649 19.31 -35.86 -16.82
CA THR A 649 17.87 -35.92 -16.49
C THR A 649 17.23 -37.30 -16.78
N ASN A 650 18.01 -38.37 -16.69
CA ASN A 650 17.53 -39.75 -16.82
C ASN A 650 17.10 -40.28 -15.44
N PRO A 651 15.83 -40.71 -15.22
CA PRO A 651 15.37 -41.22 -13.92
C PRO A 651 16.27 -42.28 -13.27
N ALA A 652 16.97 -43.11 -14.07
CA ALA A 652 17.88 -44.13 -13.57
C ALA A 652 19.19 -43.58 -12.96
N SER A 653 19.48 -42.29 -13.12
CA SER A 653 20.67 -41.60 -12.60
C SER A 653 20.42 -40.92 -11.24
N PHE A 654 19.16 -40.74 -10.84
CA PHE A 654 18.80 -40.00 -9.63
C PHE A 654 18.96 -40.83 -8.34
N THR A 655 19.56 -40.21 -7.33
CA THR A 655 19.57 -40.70 -5.94
C THR A 655 18.47 -39.99 -5.16
N TYR A 656 17.48 -40.73 -4.69
CA TYR A 656 16.33 -40.18 -3.97
C TYR A 656 16.58 -40.08 -2.46
N PHE A 657 16.13 -38.98 -1.85
CA PHE A 657 16.19 -38.78 -0.40
C PHE A 657 15.31 -39.78 0.38
N THR A 658 14.18 -40.17 -0.22
CA THR A 658 13.25 -41.15 0.32
C THR A 658 13.31 -42.45 -0.49
N ALA A 659 13.52 -43.59 0.17
CA ALA A 659 13.52 -44.92 -0.47
C ALA A 659 12.10 -45.43 -0.83
N SER A 660 11.09 -44.60 -0.61
CA SER A 660 9.67 -44.72 -0.95
C SER A 660 9.16 -43.30 -1.19
N TYR A 661 7.87 -43.08 -1.41
CA TYR A 661 7.31 -41.72 -1.46
C TYR A 661 7.25 -41.03 -0.09
N ALA A 662 7.18 -39.70 -0.11
CA ALA A 662 6.53 -38.89 0.91
C ALA A 662 5.04 -38.70 0.54
N GLU A 663 4.17 -38.53 1.53
CA GLU A 663 2.76 -38.19 1.33
C GLU A 663 2.56 -36.69 1.62
N ALA A 664 2.02 -35.93 0.66
CA ALA A 664 1.78 -34.50 0.81
C ALA A 664 0.45 -34.25 1.56
N PRO A 665 0.41 -33.52 2.69
CA PRO A 665 -0.83 -33.24 3.41
C PRO A 665 -1.73 -32.25 2.65
N ILE A 666 -2.95 -32.02 3.13
CA ILE A 666 -3.91 -31.09 2.49
C ILE A 666 -3.64 -29.60 2.78
N ASP A 667 -2.80 -29.32 3.78
CA ASP A 667 -2.31 -27.99 4.12
C ASP A 667 -0.93 -27.78 3.49
N TRP A 668 -0.65 -26.57 2.97
CA TRP A 668 0.67 -26.22 2.42
C TRP A 668 1.79 -26.51 3.44
N THR A 669 2.80 -27.27 3.03
CA THR A 669 3.90 -27.73 3.89
C THR A 669 5.25 -27.55 3.20
N GLU A 670 6.20 -26.91 3.88
CA GLU A 670 7.59 -26.81 3.43
C GLU A 670 8.30 -28.17 3.59
N TYR A 671 9.04 -28.58 2.55
CA TYR A 671 9.94 -29.72 2.58
C TYR A 671 11.38 -29.25 2.36
N THR A 672 12.27 -29.64 3.27
CA THR A 672 13.68 -29.22 3.29
C THR A 672 14.60 -30.43 3.06
N TYR A 673 15.57 -30.32 2.16
CA TYR A 673 16.51 -31.40 1.82
C TYR A 673 17.97 -30.92 1.79
N ASP A 674 18.83 -31.61 2.53
CA ASP A 674 20.28 -31.35 2.59
C ASP A 674 20.99 -31.81 1.30
N LEU A 675 21.56 -30.87 0.55
CA LEU A 675 22.34 -31.07 -0.67
C LEU A 675 23.86 -31.01 -0.43
N SER A 676 24.34 -30.83 0.81
CA SER A 676 25.77 -30.66 1.15
C SER A 676 26.65 -31.83 0.68
N ALA A 677 26.06 -33.00 0.42
CA ALA A 677 26.74 -34.16 -0.14
C ALA A 677 27.18 -34.00 -1.61
N TYR A 678 26.71 -32.97 -2.31
CA TYR A 678 26.98 -32.71 -3.74
C TYR A 678 27.90 -31.50 -3.99
N GLN A 679 28.56 -30.98 -2.95
CA GLN A 679 29.53 -29.88 -3.08
C GLN A 679 30.60 -30.18 -4.14
N GLY A 680 30.74 -29.29 -5.13
CA GLY A 680 31.73 -29.35 -6.21
C GLY A 680 31.33 -30.24 -7.40
N GLU A 681 30.13 -30.82 -7.41
CA GLU A 681 29.56 -31.53 -8.56
C GLU A 681 28.61 -30.60 -9.34
N ASP A 682 28.33 -30.91 -10.61
CA ASP A 682 27.18 -30.32 -11.31
C ASP A 682 25.93 -31.16 -10.99
N ILE A 683 24.79 -30.55 -10.67
CA ILE A 683 23.57 -31.27 -10.26
C ILE A 683 22.31 -30.92 -11.07
N TYR A 684 21.42 -31.90 -11.15
CA TYR A 684 19.99 -31.77 -11.47
C TYR A 684 19.18 -32.24 -10.27
N ILE A 685 18.09 -31.55 -9.94
CA ILE A 685 17.10 -31.99 -8.95
C ILE A 685 15.84 -32.45 -9.69
N THR A 686 15.20 -33.51 -9.20
CA THR A 686 13.89 -33.97 -9.70
C THR A 686 12.83 -33.94 -8.61
N ILE A 687 11.63 -33.52 -9.00
CA ILE A 687 10.38 -33.85 -8.31
C ILE A 687 9.68 -34.93 -9.14
N TYR A 688 9.43 -36.08 -8.52
CA TYR A 688 8.83 -37.26 -9.14
C TYR A 688 7.52 -37.59 -8.45
N VAL A 689 6.40 -37.61 -9.16
CA VAL A 689 5.07 -37.96 -8.64
C VAL A 689 4.72 -39.40 -9.05
N GLU A 690 4.43 -40.25 -8.06
CA GLU A 690 4.02 -41.65 -8.21
C GLU A 690 2.62 -41.92 -7.63
N SER A 691 1.73 -40.92 -7.72
CA SER A 691 0.34 -40.95 -7.26
C SER A 691 -0.52 -42.00 -7.97
N SER A 692 -1.65 -42.34 -7.34
CA SER A 692 -2.68 -43.29 -7.81
C SER A 692 -3.80 -43.32 -6.80
N ASP A 693 -5.05 -43.30 -7.27
CA ASP A 693 -6.25 -43.16 -6.44
C ASP A 693 -6.16 -41.85 -5.60
N ALA A 694 -5.71 -40.78 -6.25
CA ALA A 694 -5.47 -39.46 -5.67
C ALA A 694 -6.25 -38.40 -6.48
N PHE A 695 -5.73 -37.17 -6.68
CA PHE A 695 -6.39 -36.19 -7.56
C PHE A 695 -5.51 -35.08 -8.14
N THR A 696 -4.74 -34.36 -7.33
CA THR A 696 -3.85 -33.25 -7.75
C THR A 696 -2.78 -32.98 -6.69
N PHE A 697 -1.52 -33.18 -7.05
CA PHE A 697 -0.33 -32.72 -6.32
C PHE A 697 -0.05 -31.27 -6.70
N MET A 698 0.05 -30.41 -5.71
CA MET A 698 0.32 -28.98 -5.88
C MET A 698 1.73 -28.71 -5.37
N LEU A 699 2.60 -28.20 -6.24
CA LEU A 699 3.94 -27.70 -5.94
C LEU A 699 3.94 -26.18 -6.08
N ASP A 700 4.65 -25.50 -5.19
CA ASP A 700 4.90 -24.07 -5.26
C ASP A 700 6.22 -23.69 -4.56
N ASP A 701 6.67 -22.45 -4.74
CA ASP A 701 7.82 -21.84 -4.06
C ASP A 701 9.03 -22.78 -3.90
N ILE A 702 9.61 -23.25 -5.02
CA ILE A 702 10.86 -24.02 -4.99
C ILE A 702 12.05 -23.07 -4.95
N SER A 703 12.99 -23.32 -4.03
CA SER A 703 14.28 -22.62 -3.97
C SER A 703 15.41 -23.56 -3.58
N VAL A 704 16.59 -23.29 -4.11
CA VAL A 704 17.84 -24.03 -3.85
C VAL A 704 18.90 -23.02 -3.47
N THR A 705 19.46 -23.15 -2.27
CA THR A 705 20.58 -22.33 -1.80
C THR A 705 21.87 -23.16 -1.69
N ALA A 706 23.03 -22.50 -1.76
CA ALA A 706 24.32 -23.08 -1.38
C ALA A 706 25.37 -21.98 -1.14
N ASP A 707 26.45 -22.32 -0.45
CA ASP A 707 27.62 -21.45 -0.29
C ASP A 707 28.32 -21.23 -1.64
N VAL A 708 28.19 -20.02 -2.19
CA VAL A 708 28.98 -19.54 -3.33
C VAL A 708 30.28 -18.95 -2.79
N THR A 709 31.41 -19.26 -3.43
CA THR A 709 32.70 -18.64 -3.14
C THR A 709 32.87 -17.35 -3.94
N THR A 710 33.22 -16.25 -3.28
CA THR A 710 33.45 -14.96 -3.94
C THR A 710 34.72 -15.02 -4.79
N VAL A 711 34.57 -14.90 -6.11
CA VAL A 711 35.68 -14.99 -7.07
C VAL A 711 36.42 -13.66 -7.13
N ILE A 712 37.75 -13.70 -7.05
CA ILE A 712 38.60 -12.51 -7.13
C ILE A 712 38.88 -12.14 -8.58
N GLN A 713 38.76 -10.85 -8.92
CA GLN A 713 38.98 -10.37 -10.28
C GLN A 713 40.47 -10.42 -10.64
N GLU A 714 40.83 -11.33 -11.54
CA GLU A 714 42.20 -11.44 -12.06
C GLU A 714 42.42 -10.59 -13.32
N THR A 715 41.42 -10.39 -14.17
CA THR A 715 41.60 -9.74 -15.48
C THR A 715 41.51 -8.22 -15.40
N ILE A 716 42.16 -7.54 -16.36
CA ILE A 716 42.05 -6.08 -16.51
C ILE A 716 40.63 -5.71 -16.94
N ASN A 717 39.99 -4.78 -16.22
CA ASN A 717 38.61 -4.38 -16.47
C ASN A 717 38.40 -2.86 -16.62
N THR A 718 39.38 -2.15 -17.16
CA THR A 718 39.29 -0.70 -17.48
C THR A 718 38.14 -0.28 -18.41
N ALA A 719 37.40 -1.23 -18.99
CA ALA A 719 36.21 -1.01 -19.82
C ALA A 719 34.88 -1.40 -19.13
N THR A 720 34.96 -2.06 -17.97
CA THR A 720 33.85 -2.52 -17.11
C THR A 720 34.20 -2.20 -15.65
N ALA A 721 34.81 -1.02 -15.46
CA ALA A 721 35.16 -0.48 -14.15
C ALA A 721 33.89 -0.32 -13.33
N ASP A 722 34.00 -0.61 -12.04
CA ASP A 722 32.89 -0.45 -11.10
C ASP A 722 32.70 1.02 -10.74
N GLN A 723 31.51 1.39 -10.26
CA GLN A 723 31.14 2.77 -9.96
C GLN A 723 30.56 2.88 -8.56
N LEU A 724 31.44 3.07 -7.56
CA LEU A 724 31.02 3.23 -6.18
C LEU A 724 30.68 4.69 -5.87
N ASN A 725 29.55 4.97 -5.23
CA ASN A 725 29.20 6.32 -4.81
C ASN A 725 29.65 6.56 -3.36
N ILE A 726 30.75 7.29 -3.19
CA ILE A 726 31.38 7.49 -1.87
C ILE A 726 31.00 8.88 -1.35
N THR A 727 29.83 8.99 -0.74
CA THR A 727 29.23 10.23 -0.20
C THR A 727 29.77 10.59 1.19
N GLY A 728 29.98 9.58 2.05
CA GLY A 728 30.29 9.75 3.48
C GLY A 728 31.33 8.76 4.04
N PRO A 729 31.35 8.54 5.37
CA PRO A 729 32.25 7.61 6.05
C PRO A 729 31.62 6.21 6.25
N GLY A 730 31.81 5.31 5.28
CA GLY A 730 31.44 3.88 5.39
C GLY A 730 32.50 2.95 4.76
N GLU A 731 32.20 1.64 4.68
CA GLU A 731 33.00 0.68 3.89
C GLU A 731 32.21 0.23 2.65
N ALA A 732 32.83 0.37 1.47
CA ALA A 732 32.24 0.01 0.17
C ALA A 732 33.07 -1.06 -0.56
N PHE A 733 32.44 -1.94 -1.33
CA PHE A 733 33.09 -3.10 -1.98
C PHE A 733 33.00 -3.06 -3.50
N ALA A 734 34.15 -3.04 -4.19
CA ALA A 734 34.21 -2.94 -5.64
C ALA A 734 34.21 -4.31 -6.34
N PHE A 735 33.28 -4.55 -7.26
CA PHE A 735 33.14 -5.76 -8.07
C PHE A 735 33.16 -5.44 -9.57
N ASP A 736 33.78 -6.27 -10.42
CA ASP A 736 33.73 -6.03 -11.86
C ASP A 736 32.29 -6.06 -12.38
N ALA A 737 31.82 -4.96 -12.98
CA ALA A 737 30.41 -4.75 -13.32
C ALA A 737 29.80 -5.78 -14.30
N THR A 738 30.61 -6.63 -14.94
CA THR A 738 30.14 -7.69 -15.87
C THR A 738 30.28 -9.10 -15.30
N SER A 739 31.36 -9.40 -14.57
CA SER A 739 31.61 -10.74 -13.98
C SER A 739 31.22 -10.87 -12.51
N LYS A 740 30.95 -9.74 -11.83
CA LYS A 740 30.72 -9.61 -10.38
C LYS A 740 31.85 -10.22 -9.52
N ASN A 741 33.07 -10.27 -10.07
CA ASN A 741 34.28 -10.67 -9.36
C ASN A 741 34.80 -9.54 -8.47
N LEU A 742 35.18 -9.83 -7.22
CA LEU A 742 35.64 -8.86 -6.22
C LEU A 742 37.03 -8.28 -6.55
N MET A 743 37.20 -6.97 -6.38
CA MET A 743 38.45 -6.24 -6.66
C MET A 743 39.14 -5.72 -5.39
N LEU A 744 38.46 -4.83 -4.64
CA LEU A 744 38.94 -4.22 -3.40
C LEU A 744 37.77 -3.73 -2.54
N SER A 745 38.00 -3.42 -1.26
CA SER A 745 37.09 -2.58 -0.47
C SER A 745 37.76 -1.27 -0.04
N ILE A 746 36.94 -0.26 0.25
CA ILE A 746 37.34 1.09 0.66
C ILE A 746 36.60 1.45 1.95
N ASP A 747 37.31 1.43 3.08
CA ASP A 747 36.90 2.04 4.35
C ASP A 747 37.26 3.54 4.31
N ASN A 748 36.25 4.39 4.15
CA ASN A 748 36.37 5.84 4.01
C ASN A 748 36.24 6.59 5.35
N PHE A 749 36.82 6.07 6.45
CA PHE A 749 36.69 6.66 7.80
C PHE A 749 37.08 8.15 7.95
N GLY A 750 37.77 8.75 6.97
CA GLY A 750 38.00 10.20 6.89
C GLY A 750 36.73 11.02 6.64
N GLY A 751 35.75 10.45 5.94
CA GLY A 751 34.43 11.02 5.71
C GLY A 751 34.40 12.12 4.66
N PHE A 752 35.28 12.10 3.67
CA PHE A 752 35.17 13.00 2.52
C PHE A 752 34.25 12.45 1.43
N ALA A 753 33.30 13.28 1.00
CA ALA A 753 32.48 13.07 -0.19
C ALA A 753 33.34 13.09 -1.46
N TYR A 754 33.72 11.90 -1.94
CA TYR A 754 34.35 11.69 -3.23
C TYR A 754 33.34 11.64 -4.37
N GLU A 755 32.07 11.41 -4.03
CA GLU A 755 30.96 11.09 -4.94
C GLU A 755 31.31 9.83 -5.77
N CYS A 756 30.69 9.69 -6.95
CA CYS A 756 30.97 8.60 -7.87
C CYS A 756 32.48 8.39 -8.13
N THR A 757 32.94 7.19 -7.81
CA THR A 757 34.34 6.77 -7.73
C THR A 757 34.51 5.48 -8.51
N ASN A 758 35.25 5.57 -9.63
CA ASN A 758 35.44 4.45 -10.53
C ASN A 758 36.59 3.58 -10.03
N VAL A 759 36.38 2.27 -9.93
CA VAL A 759 37.40 1.31 -9.45
C VAL A 759 37.61 0.23 -10.51
N ASN A 760 38.87 -0.10 -10.81
CA ASN A 760 39.18 -1.24 -11.68
C ASN A 760 40.52 -1.90 -11.33
N VAL A 761 40.61 -3.20 -11.64
CA VAL A 761 41.87 -3.92 -11.77
C VAL A 761 42.57 -3.43 -13.04
N SER A 762 43.71 -2.77 -12.85
CA SER A 762 44.65 -2.44 -13.91
C SER A 762 45.77 -3.49 -13.97
N ARG A 763 46.42 -3.62 -15.14
CA ARG A 763 47.59 -4.49 -15.32
C ARG A 763 48.59 -3.86 -16.28
N ASP A 764 49.87 -4.18 -16.11
CA ASP A 764 50.87 -3.91 -17.15
C ASP A 764 50.56 -4.76 -18.40
N VAL A 765 50.18 -4.05 -19.47
CA VAL A 765 49.74 -4.62 -20.75
C VAL A 765 50.83 -5.39 -21.52
N ALA A 766 52.07 -5.42 -21.03
CA ALA A 766 53.15 -6.19 -21.62
C ALA A 766 52.91 -7.72 -21.56
N THR A 767 52.28 -8.23 -20.49
CA THR A 767 52.09 -9.68 -20.27
C THR A 767 50.82 -9.97 -19.46
N VAL A 768 49.72 -10.23 -20.16
CA VAL A 768 48.48 -10.77 -19.57
C VAL A 768 48.78 -12.10 -18.87
N GLY A 769 48.41 -12.22 -17.59
CA GLY A 769 48.65 -13.42 -16.78
C GLY A 769 50.07 -13.59 -16.24
N ALA A 770 50.93 -12.57 -16.30
CA ALA A 770 52.15 -12.55 -15.50
C ALA A 770 51.83 -12.31 -14.01
N ALA A 771 52.72 -12.78 -13.12
CA ALA A 771 52.62 -12.51 -11.69
C ALA A 771 53.39 -11.23 -11.29
N SER A 772 54.57 -11.02 -11.87
CA SER A 772 55.38 -9.82 -11.65
C SER A 772 55.69 -9.01 -12.92
N THR A 773 56.03 -7.72 -12.77
CA THR A 773 56.54 -6.88 -13.87
C THR A 773 57.68 -5.94 -13.43
N MET A 774 58.43 -5.44 -14.41
CA MET A 774 59.59 -4.55 -14.26
C MET A 774 59.17 -3.12 -13.88
N TYR A 775 59.36 -2.75 -12.62
CA TYR A 775 59.09 -1.40 -12.13
C TYR A 775 60.26 -0.42 -12.38
N SER A 776 59.95 0.84 -12.68
CA SER A 776 60.93 1.94 -12.88
C SER A 776 62.12 1.61 -13.81
N ALA A 777 61.91 0.72 -14.78
CA ALA A 777 62.95 0.16 -15.67
C ALA A 777 64.13 -0.55 -14.97
N ASN A 778 63.95 -1.01 -13.72
CA ASN A 778 64.95 -1.78 -12.98
C ASN A 778 64.89 -3.26 -13.40
N THR A 779 65.92 -3.74 -14.09
CA THR A 779 65.97 -5.10 -14.66
C THR A 779 66.35 -6.22 -13.67
N ASP A 780 66.48 -5.93 -12.37
CA ASP A 780 66.70 -6.94 -11.33
C ASP A 780 65.36 -7.55 -10.88
N PRO A 781 65.14 -8.88 -11.04
CA PRO A 781 63.88 -9.53 -10.65
C PRO A 781 63.51 -9.35 -9.18
N SER A 782 64.49 -9.20 -8.27
CA SER A 782 64.21 -8.94 -6.85
C SER A 782 63.56 -7.56 -6.60
N SER A 783 63.53 -6.70 -7.62
CA SER A 783 62.91 -5.38 -7.61
C SER A 783 61.65 -5.28 -8.50
N PHE A 784 61.10 -6.41 -8.97
CA PHE A 784 59.85 -6.41 -9.73
C PHE A 784 58.65 -6.27 -8.78
N VAL A 785 57.59 -5.63 -9.29
CA VAL A 785 56.31 -5.40 -8.59
C VAL A 785 55.27 -6.44 -9.04
N SER A 786 54.12 -6.49 -8.39
CA SER A 786 52.96 -7.22 -8.90
C SER A 786 52.59 -6.76 -10.31
N ALA A 787 52.20 -7.68 -11.19
CA ALA A 787 51.67 -7.34 -12.51
C ALA A 787 50.21 -6.86 -12.45
N LYS A 788 49.50 -7.18 -11.36
CA LYS A 788 48.19 -6.64 -10.98
C LYS A 788 48.36 -5.35 -10.17
N THR A 789 47.59 -4.35 -10.56
CA THR A 789 47.49 -3.03 -9.95
C THR A 789 46.01 -2.64 -9.89
N PHE A 790 45.69 -1.54 -9.22
CA PHE A 790 44.31 -1.01 -9.20
C PHE A 790 44.33 0.47 -9.53
N ASP A 791 43.42 0.92 -10.37
CA ASP A 791 43.25 2.33 -10.70
C ASP A 791 41.93 2.82 -10.10
N ILE A 792 41.99 3.87 -9.28
CA ILE A 792 40.82 4.53 -8.68
C ILE A 792 40.74 5.97 -9.20
N THR A 793 39.59 6.40 -9.72
CA THR A 793 39.35 7.81 -10.12
C THR A 793 38.06 8.36 -9.53
N THR A 794 38.17 9.48 -8.83
CA THR A 794 37.09 10.09 -8.02
C THR A 794 36.49 11.31 -8.70
N THR A 795 35.17 11.51 -8.60
CA THR A 795 34.52 12.71 -9.16
C THR A 795 34.96 14.00 -8.46
N ILE A 796 35.15 13.97 -7.12
CA ILE A 796 35.74 15.08 -6.36
C ILE A 796 37.09 14.67 -5.77
N GLN A 797 38.16 15.36 -6.17
CA GLN A 797 39.52 15.05 -5.69
C GLN A 797 39.82 15.64 -4.30
N ASN A 798 40.36 14.79 -3.42
CA ASN A 798 40.98 15.20 -2.16
C ASN A 798 42.36 14.54 -2.00
N THR A 799 43.29 15.27 -1.38
CA THR A 799 44.73 14.94 -1.25
C THR A 799 45.22 14.87 0.20
N ALA A 800 44.30 14.92 1.17
CA ALA A 800 44.61 14.94 2.60
C ALA A 800 43.63 14.11 3.47
N ASP A 801 42.66 13.44 2.86
CA ASP A 801 41.76 12.53 3.59
C ASP A 801 42.39 11.15 3.81
N ALA A 802 41.84 10.41 4.78
CA ALA A 802 42.39 9.14 5.23
C ALA A 802 41.39 7.99 5.08
N SER A 803 41.87 6.87 4.57
CA SER A 803 41.06 5.68 4.28
C SER A 803 41.88 4.41 4.44
N THR A 804 41.22 3.27 4.57
CA THR A 804 41.82 1.93 4.49
C THR A 804 41.32 1.24 3.23
N LEU A 805 42.23 0.60 2.49
CA LEU A 805 41.89 -0.18 1.31
C LEU A 805 42.34 -1.63 1.53
N SER A 806 41.43 -2.58 1.34
CA SER A 806 41.73 -4.01 1.30
C SER A 806 41.66 -4.50 -0.15
N PHE A 807 42.80 -4.87 -0.71
CA PHE A 807 42.93 -5.30 -2.10
C PHE A 807 42.90 -6.83 -2.20
N TYR A 808 42.08 -7.41 -3.09
CA TYR A 808 41.95 -8.87 -3.18
C TYR A 808 42.82 -9.46 -4.30
N PHE A 809 43.53 -10.55 -3.98
CA PHE A 809 44.45 -11.26 -4.87
C PHE A 809 44.24 -12.76 -4.75
N THR A 810 44.40 -13.52 -5.84
CA THR A 810 44.42 -14.99 -5.70
C THR A 810 45.74 -15.46 -5.08
N GLU A 811 45.72 -16.60 -4.38
CA GLU A 811 46.96 -17.22 -3.87
C GLU A 811 47.96 -17.49 -4.99
N ALA A 812 47.47 -17.79 -6.21
CA ALA A 812 48.30 -18.05 -7.39
C ALA A 812 49.07 -16.80 -7.86
N GLU A 813 48.46 -15.60 -7.83
CA GLU A 813 49.13 -14.35 -8.20
C GLU A 813 50.35 -14.08 -7.30
N LEU A 814 50.15 -14.21 -5.99
CA LEU A 814 51.18 -13.86 -4.99
C LEU A 814 52.25 -14.94 -4.86
N ALA A 815 51.90 -16.22 -4.92
CA ALA A 815 52.88 -17.31 -5.01
C ALA A 815 53.73 -17.20 -6.30
N GLY A 816 53.14 -16.72 -7.41
CA GLY A 816 53.85 -16.40 -8.64
C GLY A 816 54.88 -15.29 -8.44
N TRP A 817 54.49 -14.16 -7.84
CA TRP A 817 55.41 -13.04 -7.58
C TRP A 817 56.55 -13.42 -6.61
N GLU A 818 56.27 -14.23 -5.58
CA GLU A 818 57.31 -14.79 -4.71
C GLU A 818 58.28 -15.69 -5.49
N SER A 819 57.78 -16.52 -6.41
CA SER A 819 58.60 -17.42 -7.24
C SER A 819 59.42 -16.70 -8.31
N GLU A 820 58.95 -15.58 -8.86
CA GLU A 820 59.66 -14.81 -9.89
C GLU A 820 60.71 -13.86 -9.29
N THR A 821 60.39 -13.24 -8.14
CA THR A 821 61.26 -12.21 -7.53
C THR A 821 62.19 -12.76 -6.44
N GLY A 822 61.83 -13.90 -5.82
CA GLY A 822 62.54 -14.46 -4.67
C GLY A 822 62.30 -13.70 -3.34
N ASN A 823 61.35 -12.76 -3.34
CA ASN A 823 60.89 -12.07 -2.14
C ASN A 823 59.85 -12.91 -1.36
N SER A 824 59.36 -12.38 -0.24
CA SER A 824 58.23 -12.93 0.50
C SER A 824 57.10 -11.91 0.60
N ARG A 825 55.86 -12.37 0.55
CA ARG A 825 54.64 -11.54 0.72
C ARG A 825 54.61 -10.81 2.06
N THR A 826 55.30 -11.31 3.09
CA THR A 826 55.49 -10.62 4.38
C THR A 826 56.39 -9.38 4.30
N SER A 827 56.91 -9.05 3.13
CA SER A 827 57.72 -7.86 2.85
C SER A 827 57.05 -6.92 1.84
N LEU A 828 55.76 -7.12 1.55
CA LEU A 828 54.98 -6.27 0.66
C LEU A 828 54.67 -4.91 1.28
N TYR A 829 54.81 -3.92 0.43
CA TYR A 829 54.33 -2.57 0.56
C TYR A 829 53.45 -2.29 -0.65
N VAL A 830 52.51 -1.38 -0.50
CA VAL A 830 51.75 -0.79 -1.61
C VAL A 830 52.14 0.68 -1.72
N LYS A 831 52.26 1.15 -2.96
CA LYS A 831 52.51 2.55 -3.29
C LYS A 831 51.33 3.10 -4.05
N LYS A 832 50.92 4.32 -3.67
CA LYS A 832 50.00 5.14 -4.45
C LYS A 832 50.80 6.01 -5.41
N GLU A 833 50.72 5.74 -6.72
CA GLU A 833 51.47 6.47 -7.74
C GLU A 833 51.08 7.96 -7.80
N GLY A 834 52.01 8.78 -8.31
CA GLY A 834 51.92 10.24 -8.23
C GLY A 834 52.26 10.83 -6.85
N THR A 835 52.26 10.02 -5.79
CA THR A 835 52.59 10.43 -4.41
C THR A 835 53.96 9.90 -3.94
N ASN A 836 54.34 10.24 -2.71
CA ASN A 836 55.45 9.60 -1.98
C ASN A 836 54.95 8.60 -0.92
N GLU A 837 53.66 8.25 -0.92
CA GLU A 837 53.04 7.36 0.06
C GLU A 837 53.31 5.89 -0.32
N VAL A 838 54.14 5.23 0.51
CA VAL A 838 54.54 3.82 0.37
C VAL A 838 54.35 3.16 1.73
N VAL A 839 53.28 2.38 1.88
CA VAL A 839 52.77 1.86 3.15
C VAL A 839 52.89 0.33 3.20
N PRO A 840 53.17 -0.26 4.39
CA PRO A 840 53.27 -1.72 4.53
C PRO A 840 51.89 -2.35 4.38
N VAL A 841 51.84 -3.53 3.76
CA VAL A 841 50.60 -4.30 3.57
C VAL A 841 50.44 -5.35 4.67
N THR A 842 49.24 -5.46 5.23
CA THR A 842 48.83 -6.62 6.05
C THR A 842 48.24 -7.66 5.11
N VAL A 843 48.71 -8.91 5.19
CA VAL A 843 48.22 -10.00 4.34
C VAL A 843 47.39 -10.96 5.20
N THR A 844 46.11 -11.08 4.89
CA THR A 844 45.11 -11.95 5.51
C THR A 844 44.60 -12.98 4.50
N ALA A 845 43.94 -14.03 5.00
CA ALA A 845 43.40 -15.10 4.17
C ALA A 845 41.90 -14.88 3.94
N PHE A 846 41.51 -14.82 2.67
CA PHE A 846 40.14 -14.66 2.20
C PHE A 846 39.67 -16.00 1.59
N GLY A 847 39.30 -16.94 2.47
CA GLY A 847 38.96 -18.30 2.08
C GLY A 847 40.17 -19.07 1.57
N ALA A 848 40.23 -19.31 0.26
CA ALA A 848 41.40 -19.89 -0.43
C ALA A 848 42.38 -18.83 -0.97
N ASP A 849 41.94 -17.57 -1.05
CA ASP A 849 42.66 -16.45 -1.64
C ASP A 849 43.08 -15.43 -0.55
N LEU A 850 43.47 -14.21 -0.94
CA LEU A 850 44.22 -13.29 -0.09
C LEU A 850 43.64 -11.87 -0.09
N GLU A 851 43.57 -11.29 1.09
CA GLU A 851 43.23 -9.89 1.35
C GLU A 851 44.51 -9.12 1.72
N LEU A 852 44.74 -7.98 1.08
CA LEU A 852 45.93 -7.13 1.26
C LEU A 852 45.51 -5.74 1.75
N THR A 853 45.45 -5.55 3.07
CA THR A 853 44.99 -4.31 3.73
C THR A 853 46.11 -3.28 3.89
N ALA A 854 45.85 -2.01 3.55
CA ALA A 854 46.71 -0.87 3.88
C ALA A 854 45.93 0.45 4.02
N SER A 855 46.35 1.33 4.94
CA SER A 855 45.74 2.65 5.14
C SER A 855 46.59 3.78 4.56
N PHE A 856 45.92 4.81 4.03
CA PHE A 856 46.50 5.95 3.29
C PHE A 856 46.05 7.29 3.91
N THR A 857 46.76 8.37 3.56
CA THR A 857 46.51 9.73 4.07
C THR A 857 46.53 10.81 2.98
N THR A 858 46.58 10.40 1.71
CA THR A 858 46.56 11.28 0.54
C THR A 858 45.32 11.08 -0.35
N GLY A 859 44.20 10.68 0.27
CA GLY A 859 42.92 10.41 -0.38
C GLY A 859 42.88 9.19 -1.29
N LEU A 860 41.80 9.02 -2.08
CA LEU A 860 41.56 7.82 -2.90
C LEU A 860 42.19 7.83 -4.32
N GLU A 861 42.03 8.86 -5.14
CA GLU A 861 42.42 8.81 -6.58
C GLU A 861 43.91 8.48 -6.80
N GLY A 862 44.20 7.42 -7.56
CA GLY A 862 45.55 7.03 -7.98
C GLY A 862 45.64 5.58 -8.49
N THR A 863 46.84 5.18 -8.94
CA THR A 863 47.19 3.79 -9.26
C THR A 863 47.94 3.16 -8.09
N TYR A 864 47.54 1.96 -7.69
CA TYR A 864 48.09 1.22 -6.55
C TYR A 864 48.98 0.06 -7.01
N VAL A 865 50.25 0.05 -6.57
CA VAL A 865 51.30 -0.86 -7.04
C VAL A 865 52.00 -1.56 -5.86
N PHE A 866 52.15 -2.90 -5.92
CA PHE A 866 52.60 -3.72 -4.80
C PHE A 866 54.00 -4.29 -5.03
N GLY A 867 54.84 -4.33 -4.00
CA GLY A 867 56.19 -4.87 -4.09
C GLY A 867 57.00 -4.60 -2.82
N VAL A 868 58.29 -4.95 -2.82
CA VAL A 868 59.16 -4.63 -1.68
C VAL A 868 59.43 -3.13 -1.60
N GLN A 869 59.53 -2.60 -0.36
CA GLN A 869 59.70 -1.15 -0.13
C GLN A 869 60.84 -0.53 -0.95
N THR A 870 61.95 -1.25 -1.13
CA THR A 870 63.12 -0.81 -1.90
C THR A 870 62.89 -0.68 -3.40
N ALA A 871 61.91 -1.40 -3.96
CA ALA A 871 61.51 -1.26 -5.37
C ALA A 871 60.59 -0.05 -5.56
N LEU A 872 59.61 0.12 -4.67
CA LEU A 872 58.62 1.20 -4.76
C LEU A 872 59.18 2.58 -4.39
N SER A 873 60.19 2.64 -3.49
CA SER A 873 60.78 3.88 -2.99
C SER A 873 61.74 4.58 -3.98
N THR A 874 61.80 4.16 -5.25
CA THR A 874 62.73 4.70 -6.26
C THR A 874 62.31 6.07 -6.82
N THR A 875 62.12 7.04 -5.93
CA THR A 875 62.39 8.44 -6.31
C THR A 875 63.88 8.60 -6.60
N ASN A 876 64.26 9.63 -7.37
CA ASN A 876 65.65 9.87 -7.81
C ASN A 876 66.57 10.38 -6.67
N ALA A 877 66.73 9.58 -5.63
CA ALA A 877 67.59 9.83 -4.48
C ALA A 877 69.06 9.89 -4.91
N LEU A 878 69.53 11.11 -5.23
CA LEU A 878 70.92 11.36 -5.57
C LEU A 878 71.82 10.98 -4.37
N THR A 879 72.51 9.84 -4.45
CA THR A 879 73.43 9.39 -3.40
C THR A 879 74.62 10.35 -3.31
N LEU A 880 74.47 11.38 -2.48
CA LEU A 880 75.37 12.53 -2.34
C LEU A 880 76.82 12.14 -2.00
N ASP A 881 77.02 10.97 -1.37
CA ASP A 881 78.34 10.39 -1.04
C ASP A 881 79.14 9.92 -2.26
N THR A 882 78.50 9.71 -3.42
CA THR A 882 79.14 9.27 -4.68
C THR A 882 78.91 10.23 -5.85
N GLY A 883 77.80 10.97 -5.87
CA GLY A 883 77.41 11.85 -6.98
C GLY A 883 78.05 13.25 -6.98
N VAL A 884 78.64 13.71 -5.86
CA VAL A 884 79.09 15.11 -5.71
C VAL A 884 80.58 15.24 -5.41
N SER A 885 81.25 16.14 -6.12
CA SER A 885 82.68 16.43 -5.97
C SER A 885 83.00 17.92 -6.19
N ILE A 886 84.19 18.38 -5.78
CA ILE A 886 84.58 19.79 -5.83
C ILE A 886 85.94 20.02 -6.48
N TYR A 887 86.05 21.02 -7.36
CA TYR A 887 87.25 21.27 -8.17
C TYR A 887 87.40 22.73 -8.62
N PRO A 888 88.62 23.27 -8.78
CA PRO A 888 89.90 22.69 -8.36
C PRO A 888 90.05 22.69 -6.84
N ASN A 889 90.61 21.61 -6.30
CA ASN A 889 90.99 21.50 -4.90
C ASN A 889 92.47 21.07 -4.87
N PRO A 890 93.43 21.93 -4.47
CA PRO A 890 93.25 23.29 -3.93
C PRO A 890 92.65 24.33 -4.90
N SER A 891 91.87 25.24 -4.35
CA SER A 891 91.35 26.43 -5.04
C SER A 891 92.28 27.63 -4.88
N SER A 892 92.30 28.53 -5.88
CA SER A 892 93.04 29.81 -5.88
C SER A 892 92.12 31.03 -5.85
N SER A 893 91.10 31.06 -6.71
CA SER A 893 90.10 32.14 -6.81
C SER A 893 88.66 31.65 -6.96
N ALA A 894 88.45 30.43 -7.47
CA ALA A 894 87.13 29.82 -7.60
C ALA A 894 87.16 28.31 -7.31
N LEU A 895 86.13 27.82 -6.62
CA LEU A 895 85.84 26.41 -6.36
C LEU A 895 84.49 26.08 -7.01
N ASN A 896 84.41 24.99 -7.76
CA ASN A 896 83.18 24.57 -8.44
C ASN A 896 82.65 23.27 -7.82
N ILE A 897 81.34 23.18 -7.66
CA ILE A 897 80.63 21.94 -7.35
C ILE A 897 80.36 21.21 -8.67
N LYS A 898 80.68 19.91 -8.72
CA LYS A 898 80.24 18.99 -9.77
C LYS A 898 79.20 18.04 -9.18
N THR A 899 78.06 17.91 -9.85
CA THR A 899 77.06 16.86 -9.64
C THR A 899 77.02 15.92 -10.85
N SER A 900 76.34 14.78 -10.72
CA SER A 900 75.93 13.97 -11.86
C SER A 900 74.63 14.53 -12.49
N ASP A 901 74.47 14.27 -13.79
CA ASP A 901 73.21 14.35 -14.53
C ASP A 901 72.44 15.69 -14.45
N ASN A 902 73.17 16.80 -14.38
CA ASN A 902 72.66 18.18 -14.23
C ASN A 902 71.77 18.43 -13.00
N ASN A 903 71.63 17.47 -12.08
CA ASN A 903 70.79 17.63 -10.90
C ASN A 903 71.44 18.66 -9.95
N LEU A 904 70.71 19.72 -9.63
CA LEU A 904 71.20 20.81 -8.78
C LEU A 904 70.97 20.49 -7.29
N PRO A 905 71.95 20.71 -6.40
CA PRO A 905 71.69 20.80 -4.97
C PRO A 905 70.92 22.08 -4.64
N ASP A 906 70.31 22.15 -3.46
CA ASP A 906 69.51 23.31 -3.06
C ASP A 906 70.39 24.42 -2.46
N THR A 907 71.43 24.04 -1.71
CA THR A 907 72.27 24.99 -0.96
C THR A 907 73.72 24.53 -0.83
N TYR A 908 74.61 25.50 -0.58
CA TYR A 908 75.91 25.23 0.05
C TYR A 908 76.21 26.19 1.21
N VAL A 909 77.06 25.74 2.13
CA VAL A 909 77.64 26.53 3.23
C VAL A 909 79.13 26.19 3.36
N ILE A 910 79.99 27.21 3.33
CA ILE A 910 81.44 27.07 3.56
C ILE A 910 81.76 27.44 5.01
N TYR A 911 82.51 26.57 5.69
CA TYR A 911 82.99 26.73 7.06
C TYR A 911 84.52 26.79 7.10
N ASN A 912 85.08 27.57 8.03
CA ASN A 912 86.50 27.48 8.38
C ASN A 912 86.76 26.35 9.40
N MET A 913 88.03 26.12 9.74
CA MET A 913 88.44 25.10 10.73
C MET A 913 87.91 25.30 12.17
N LEU A 914 87.25 26.42 12.47
CA LEU A 914 86.59 26.71 13.74
C LEU A 914 85.06 26.57 13.66
N GLY A 915 84.52 26.06 12.54
CA GLY A 915 83.07 25.92 12.32
C GLY A 915 82.35 27.24 12.04
N GLN A 916 83.06 28.34 11.78
CA GLN A 916 82.45 29.62 11.46
C GLN A 916 82.05 29.65 9.98
N VAL A 917 80.83 30.10 9.69
CA VAL A 917 80.32 30.28 8.32
C VAL A 917 81.08 31.42 7.64
N MET A 918 81.69 31.10 6.50
CA MET A 918 82.43 32.03 5.64
C MET A 918 81.62 32.48 4.43
N SER A 919 80.67 31.64 3.99
CA SER A 919 79.75 31.89 2.87
C SER A 919 78.59 30.89 2.97
N ASN A 920 77.39 31.31 2.56
CA ASN A 920 76.28 30.42 2.26
C ASN A 920 75.59 30.91 0.98
N LYS A 921 74.87 30.02 0.31
CA LYS A 921 74.03 30.38 -0.84
C LYS A 921 72.99 29.29 -1.13
N THR A 922 71.80 29.71 -1.55
CA THR A 922 70.88 28.87 -2.32
C THR A 922 71.39 28.76 -3.76
N ILE A 923 71.31 27.56 -4.33
CA ILE A 923 71.61 27.26 -5.72
C ILE A 923 70.27 27.26 -6.47
N SER A 924 70.19 27.96 -7.60
CA SER A 924 68.97 28.04 -8.42
C SER A 924 69.25 27.84 -9.90
N ASN A 925 70.52 27.82 -10.32
CA ASN A 925 70.96 27.51 -11.68
C ASN A 925 72.44 27.09 -11.70
N ASN A 926 72.90 26.55 -12.83
CA ASN A 926 74.28 26.03 -12.99
C ASN A 926 75.40 27.06 -12.74
N SER A 927 75.14 28.37 -12.82
CA SER A 927 76.18 29.38 -12.49
C SER A 927 76.45 29.49 -10.98
N ASP A 928 75.49 29.09 -10.14
CA ASP A 928 75.62 29.12 -8.68
C ASP A 928 76.55 28.03 -8.14
N LEU A 929 76.83 27.00 -8.96
CA LEU A 929 77.81 25.95 -8.68
C LEU A 929 79.26 26.47 -8.69
N SER A 930 79.53 27.66 -9.24
CA SER A 930 80.86 28.28 -9.26
C SER A 930 81.00 29.32 -8.14
N ILE A 931 81.86 29.01 -7.17
CA ILE A 931 81.97 29.76 -5.90
C ILE A 931 83.26 30.58 -5.90
N ASN A 932 83.14 31.91 -5.82
CA ASN A 932 84.29 32.79 -5.70
C ASN A 932 84.92 32.68 -4.31
N THR A 933 86.09 32.07 -4.22
CA THR A 933 86.87 31.88 -2.98
C THR A 933 87.98 32.91 -2.81
N SER A 934 88.06 33.94 -3.65
CA SER A 934 89.15 34.95 -3.64
C SER A 934 89.20 35.77 -2.34
N ALA A 935 88.08 35.90 -1.63
CA ALA A 935 88.00 36.57 -0.34
C ALA A 935 88.40 35.66 0.86
N LEU A 936 88.58 34.36 0.64
CA LEU A 936 89.04 33.44 1.68
C LEU A 936 90.56 33.53 1.84
N SER A 937 91.01 33.58 3.09
CA SER A 937 92.44 33.48 3.42
C SER A 937 92.97 32.09 3.13
N ASN A 938 94.28 31.95 2.95
CA ASN A 938 94.87 30.64 2.64
C ASN A 938 94.80 29.70 3.86
N GLY A 939 94.30 28.48 3.66
CA GLY A 939 93.98 27.55 4.73
C GLY A 939 93.07 26.41 4.31
N MET A 940 92.64 25.61 5.29
CA MET A 940 91.65 24.54 5.13
C MET A 940 90.23 25.07 5.40
N TYR A 941 89.28 24.59 4.60
CA TYR A 941 87.84 24.88 4.72
C TYR A 941 87.04 23.60 4.47
N PHE A 942 85.79 23.58 4.93
CA PHE A 942 84.80 22.57 4.55
C PHE A 942 83.67 23.23 3.78
N ILE A 943 83.16 22.58 2.75
CA ILE A 943 81.89 22.94 2.12
C ILE A 943 80.85 21.86 2.41
N LYS A 944 79.77 22.25 3.09
CA LYS A 944 78.56 21.44 3.24
C LYS A 944 77.64 21.76 2.07
N ILE A 945 77.16 20.74 1.38
CA ILE A 945 76.23 20.84 0.25
C ILE A 945 74.97 20.07 0.63
N SER A 946 73.80 20.66 0.40
CA SER A 946 72.51 20.08 0.80
C SER A 946 71.56 19.95 -0.38
N LYS A 947 70.79 18.86 -0.43
CA LYS A 947 69.68 18.64 -1.36
C LYS A 947 68.60 17.81 -0.66
N GLU A 948 67.34 18.26 -0.68
CA GLU A 948 66.18 17.53 -0.17
C GLU A 948 66.42 16.99 1.26
N GLY A 949 66.92 17.87 2.14
CA GLY A 949 67.29 17.56 3.54
C GLY A 949 68.61 16.79 3.71
N ASN A 950 69.03 16.00 2.73
CA ASN A 950 70.28 15.25 2.73
C ASN A 950 71.50 16.15 2.55
N THR A 951 72.65 15.81 3.17
CA THR A 951 73.82 16.70 3.16
C THR A 951 75.16 15.97 3.12
N VAL A 952 76.08 16.39 2.24
CA VAL A 952 77.49 15.93 2.20
C VAL A 952 78.42 17.06 2.63
N SER A 953 79.57 16.74 3.24
CA SER A 953 80.57 17.73 3.69
C SER A 953 81.97 17.40 3.18
N LEU A 954 82.51 18.24 2.30
CA LEU A 954 83.76 18.00 1.57
C LEU A 954 84.86 19.00 2.00
N PRO A 955 86.09 18.55 2.33
CA PRO A 955 87.20 19.44 2.67
C PRO A 955 87.88 20.01 1.43
N PHE A 956 88.24 21.30 1.46
CA PHE A 956 89.09 21.92 0.44
C PHE A 956 90.17 22.84 1.00
N VAL A 957 91.22 23.02 0.19
CA VAL A 957 92.36 23.90 0.49
C VAL A 957 92.22 25.19 -0.31
N LYS A 958 92.37 26.35 0.33
CA LYS A 958 92.60 27.64 -0.33
C LYS A 958 94.10 27.95 -0.39
N LYS A 959 94.63 28.17 -1.58
CA LYS A 959 96.02 28.57 -1.89
C LYS A 959 96.11 29.99 -2.45
#